data_AF-A0AA38MKQ9-F1
#
_entry.id   AF-A0AA38MKQ9-F1
#
_cell.length_a   1.000
_cell.length_b   1.000
_cell.length_c   1.000
_cell.angle_alpha   90.00
_cell.angle_beta   90.00
_cell.angle_gamma   90.00
#
_symmetry.space_group_name_H-M   'P 1'
#
loop_
_entity.id
_entity.type
_entity.pdbx_description
1 polymer ?
#
loop_
_entity_poly.entity_id
_entity_poly.type
_entity_poly.pdbx_seq_one_letter_code
_entity_poly.pdbx_strand_id
1 'polypeptide(L)'
;MRKGRETLLTLLEAFVYDPLIDWTVGGEGLAGTSFGGISATISTRQSKKDLEKEVTLSMFNVRCTEMKVEWHDNKEQIQKDIPSLLSHFNSWLDVHKKIDETEDYLQDLHQQMALVKEAEAHGANKHSLYNLPSRYEIYCKTQEAMKTAKKDIDKIVNEAETHITTYLEALKLLESSQFAQWIQDLKTPSNDMNVFDLVKEFLHNAGKNDIITQCEQSESDVEQLSKLQNLSIRRCLQLLQEYHAILSQCPKSYIENHRMYLFLNWCKFMTDTKTVESCDAVYEKFRLFLDLSNAKHTLQFSFSLEGCYKETVAQVNKLYEDLTKIRAQESSASLEKLYATARLGVSTFLSCEKGATSAFEFVIANELVLLNKNFLTLETAASRSGDLLIKLTSRDGDWFLDELVLNSTRVVEMINNLPLKQEGEDERFLKILNGIRSANNVYKGLHELHFNFHTIILPESMKKIQSEEPTAIQMITDLGSLIMELGTTIPEMIAQLEKILSCLFMQMDINPSYELVLDRVSSLRTKFYHLVQTQTDTLSAGKMLLMGFNGLFDKLTQEMHNLVNLLGNVDIPTPWKKLDQVKEAKNIAAHIFNPKVHEILEDIFLLKRLQTMSEFFELTLEMCQSFKGSGKHVVFSDEQLVKPVRQFIADFISRQLLGITTEAVAYTVCFLLQNLSLDVEHEIEQKDIGAETKVPLDELCHKAWNCLLKQGIFTQNLVSQASSFSANLKSAWEKIQEPKKIELKLTVLQSSAMRIQNQLTVYNFMYEEILTQLHVYTGVRSKFIIDLKNEMTTLKSIHAKLTEAREKQQLLIENAHQRLNWAKGANPNVIEISAAFESAVSARDGRLTLEQTIESEVLAACKVILQHELLRTHCNESKGYDKLFLNSFEKWRIACQYTTSRNDVLTPTEESIMNLLTTDLLHNPKWLEAISEIISDLITMSQRKLSEDRATLLCVYDDLTSSIEKFKEVYNTHCKLMSDVKSLIKSMTKIEDYGTQTQQFVSDYRQYIDNFSSLFSKFKKDMNLEDVKTCVDYLHLLEQRTEQIYGDLLNLEAKRNRPQLIRQDCVSVSPAKMAKQENTKGQQRNAYAVNVWRRVKMKLEGRDPDPGRKYTSQEQVDYVIREATNLDNLALLYEGWTPWV
;
A
#
# COMPACT_ATOMS: atom_id res chain seq x y z
N MET A 1 -10.07 -38.61 -64.80
CA MET A 1 -11.05 -38.30 -63.72
C MET A 1 -12.43 -37.86 -64.24
N ARG A 2 -12.56 -36.88 -65.15
CA ARG A 2 -13.89 -36.38 -65.58
C ARG A 2 -14.87 -37.46 -66.10
N LYS A 3 -14.39 -38.49 -66.81
CA LYS A 3 -15.21 -39.64 -67.28
C LYS A 3 -15.75 -40.52 -66.14
N GLY A 4 -15.05 -40.62 -65.01
CA GLY A 4 -15.45 -41.42 -63.83
C GLY A 4 -15.91 -40.57 -62.65
N ARG A 5 -16.38 -39.34 -62.90
CA ARG A 5 -16.67 -38.36 -61.84
C ARG A 5 -17.80 -38.79 -60.91
N GLU A 6 -18.79 -39.52 -61.40
CA GLU A 6 -19.94 -39.91 -60.58
C GLU A 6 -19.52 -40.89 -59.49
N THR A 7 -18.70 -41.89 -59.83
CA THR A 7 -18.13 -42.84 -58.85
C THR A 7 -17.33 -42.13 -57.74
N LEU A 8 -16.52 -41.13 -58.10
CA LEU A 8 -15.74 -40.35 -57.12
C LEU A 8 -16.62 -39.47 -56.23
N LEU A 9 -17.65 -38.84 -56.79
CA LEU A 9 -18.55 -37.98 -56.04
C LEU A 9 -19.45 -38.79 -55.10
N THR A 10 -19.91 -39.97 -55.51
CA THR A 10 -20.66 -40.87 -54.63
C THR A 10 -19.81 -41.35 -53.45
N LEU A 11 -18.52 -41.66 -53.68
CA LEU A 11 -17.62 -42.07 -52.60
C LEU A 11 -17.36 -40.92 -51.61
N LEU A 12 -17.12 -39.72 -52.13
CA LEU A 12 -16.89 -38.54 -51.29
C LEU A 12 -18.15 -38.14 -50.52
N GLU A 13 -19.33 -38.34 -51.10
CA GLU A 13 -20.61 -38.16 -50.43
C GLU A 13 -20.74 -39.11 -49.23
N ALA A 14 -20.31 -40.37 -49.37
CA ALA A 14 -20.27 -41.32 -48.24
C ALA A 14 -19.38 -40.84 -47.09
N PHE A 15 -18.21 -40.25 -47.37
CA PHE A 15 -17.32 -39.68 -46.33
C PHE A 15 -17.90 -38.45 -45.63
N VAL A 16 -18.69 -37.63 -46.33
CA VAL A 16 -19.40 -36.50 -45.71
C VAL A 16 -20.42 -36.97 -44.67
N TYR A 17 -20.94 -38.19 -44.85
CA TYR A 17 -21.95 -38.79 -43.98
C TYR A 17 -21.39 -39.78 -42.95
N ASP A 18 -20.07 -39.99 -42.91
CA ASP A 18 -19.45 -40.90 -41.94
C ASP A 18 -19.25 -40.19 -40.58
N PRO A 19 -19.94 -40.63 -39.50
CA PRO A 19 -19.82 -40.01 -38.18
C PRO A 19 -18.48 -40.28 -37.50
N LEU A 20 -17.65 -41.17 -38.03
CA LEU A 20 -16.29 -41.43 -37.54
C LEU A 20 -15.25 -40.50 -38.17
N ILE A 21 -15.64 -39.70 -39.17
CA ILE A 21 -14.78 -38.69 -39.79
C ILE A 21 -15.02 -37.36 -39.11
N ASP A 22 -14.00 -36.85 -38.44
CA ASP A 22 -14.06 -35.53 -37.83
C ASP A 22 -13.85 -34.44 -38.88
N TRP A 23 -14.88 -33.65 -39.10
CA TRP A 23 -14.90 -32.50 -40.00
C TRP A 23 -14.78 -31.16 -39.24
N THR A 24 -14.59 -31.20 -37.92
CA THR A 24 -14.35 -30.01 -37.10
C THR A 24 -12.87 -29.65 -37.13
N VAL A 25 -12.54 -28.50 -37.73
CA VAL A 25 -11.16 -28.04 -37.86
C VAL A 25 -10.71 -27.49 -36.50
N GLY A 26 -10.08 -28.34 -35.69
CA GLY A 26 -9.36 -27.94 -34.49
C GLY A 26 -8.00 -27.33 -34.85
N GLY A 27 -7.63 -26.26 -34.12
CA GLY A 27 -6.25 -25.81 -33.99
C GLY A 27 -5.80 -24.73 -34.99
N GLU A 28 -5.10 -23.73 -34.45
CA GLU A 28 -4.60 -22.52 -35.08
C GLU A 28 -3.78 -22.72 -36.37
N GLY A 29 -3.83 -21.71 -37.24
CA GLY A 29 -2.79 -21.43 -38.24
C GLY A 29 -3.19 -21.72 -39.68
N LEU A 30 -3.71 -20.71 -40.38
CA LEU A 30 -3.23 -20.22 -41.68
C LEU A 30 -4.21 -19.17 -42.23
N ALA A 31 -3.76 -17.91 -42.29
CA ALA A 31 -4.43 -16.86 -43.02
C ALA A 31 -3.99 -16.93 -44.49
N GLY A 32 -4.92 -17.19 -45.39
CA GLY A 32 -4.64 -17.14 -46.83
C GLY A 32 -5.80 -17.69 -47.64
N THR A 33 -6.30 -16.87 -48.57
CA THR A 33 -7.38 -17.11 -49.55
C THR A 33 -8.80 -16.71 -49.10
N SER A 34 -9.29 -15.59 -49.65
CA SER A 34 -10.49 -15.54 -50.52
C SER A 34 -11.08 -14.11 -50.57
N PHE A 35 -10.66 -13.33 -51.56
CA PHE A 35 -11.37 -12.15 -52.06
C PHE A 35 -12.29 -12.60 -53.22
N GLY A 36 -13.57 -12.21 -53.22
CA GLY A 36 -14.47 -12.40 -54.37
C GLY A 36 -15.92 -12.73 -53.99
N GLY A 37 -16.83 -11.77 -54.20
CA GLY A 37 -18.24 -11.86 -53.81
C GLY A 37 -19.16 -12.67 -54.74
N ILE A 38 -20.40 -12.90 -54.28
CA ILE A 38 -21.68 -12.58 -54.94
C ILE A 38 -22.87 -12.97 -54.02
N SER A 39 -23.75 -11.98 -53.81
CA SER A 39 -25.21 -11.98 -53.56
C SER A 39 -25.91 -13.03 -52.66
N ALA A 40 -26.39 -12.50 -51.53
CA ALA A 40 -27.74 -12.62 -50.96
C ALA A 40 -28.48 -13.97 -50.95
N THR A 41 -28.62 -14.55 -49.74
CA THR A 41 -29.93 -14.83 -49.12
C THR A 41 -29.77 -15.08 -47.61
N ILE A 42 -30.24 -14.09 -46.84
CA ILE A 42 -31.06 -14.16 -45.62
C ILE A 42 -30.72 -15.22 -44.54
N SER A 43 -30.40 -14.67 -43.35
CA SER A 43 -30.69 -15.15 -41.98
C SER A 43 -29.54 -15.68 -41.12
N THR A 44 -28.64 -14.78 -40.74
CA THR A 44 -28.07 -14.72 -39.38
C THR A 44 -27.69 -13.28 -39.10
N ARG A 45 -28.47 -12.59 -38.24
CA ARG A 45 -28.19 -11.22 -37.76
C ARG A 45 -26.98 -11.23 -36.81
N GLN A 46 -25.80 -11.55 -37.31
CA GLN A 46 -24.59 -10.82 -36.88
C GLN A 46 -24.59 -9.56 -37.72
N SER A 47 -24.67 -8.40 -37.06
CA SER A 47 -24.99 -7.17 -37.76
C SER A 47 -23.89 -6.89 -38.78
N LYS A 48 -24.24 -6.41 -39.97
CA LYS A 48 -23.28 -5.92 -40.97
C LYS A 48 -22.21 -5.00 -40.36
N LYS A 49 -22.58 -4.28 -39.28
CA LYS A 49 -21.68 -3.45 -38.49
C LYS A 49 -20.62 -4.25 -37.74
N ASP A 50 -20.91 -5.44 -37.24
CA ASP A 50 -19.93 -6.25 -36.48
C ASP A 50 -18.88 -6.87 -37.41
N LEU A 51 -19.26 -7.27 -38.62
CA LEU A 51 -18.30 -7.69 -39.65
C LEU A 51 -17.46 -6.50 -40.15
N GLU A 52 -18.08 -5.33 -40.38
CA GLU A 52 -17.34 -4.11 -40.76
C GLU A 52 -16.36 -3.68 -39.67
N LYS A 53 -16.72 -3.81 -38.38
CA LYS A 53 -15.83 -3.59 -37.23
C LYS A 53 -14.63 -4.54 -37.26
N GLU A 54 -14.87 -5.84 -37.38
CA GLU A 54 -13.82 -6.86 -37.34
C GLU A 54 -12.84 -6.72 -38.53
N VAL A 55 -13.36 -6.46 -39.73
CA VAL A 55 -12.52 -6.21 -40.92
C VAL A 55 -11.69 -4.94 -40.76
N THR A 56 -12.27 -3.86 -40.24
CA THR A 56 -11.55 -2.60 -40.01
C THR A 56 -10.40 -2.78 -39.03
N LEU A 57 -10.64 -3.49 -37.92
CA LEU A 57 -9.62 -3.78 -36.90
C LEU A 57 -8.54 -4.72 -37.43
N SER A 58 -8.90 -5.75 -38.20
CA SER A 58 -7.94 -6.66 -38.80
C SER A 58 -7.07 -5.97 -39.86
N MET A 59 -7.66 -5.14 -40.72
CA MET A 59 -6.90 -4.36 -41.71
C MET A 59 -5.97 -3.35 -41.03
N PHE A 60 -6.41 -2.73 -39.93
CA PHE A 60 -5.57 -1.82 -39.15
C PHE A 60 -4.36 -2.54 -38.56
N ASN A 61 -4.55 -3.70 -37.92
CA ASN A 61 -3.45 -4.47 -37.35
C ASN A 61 -2.44 -4.92 -38.41
N VAL A 62 -2.90 -5.42 -39.56
CA VAL A 62 -1.99 -5.79 -40.67
C VAL A 62 -1.18 -4.60 -41.13
N ARG A 63 -1.81 -3.43 -41.33
CA ARG A 63 -1.10 -2.21 -41.73
C ARG A 63 -0.10 -1.74 -40.69
N CYS A 64 -0.45 -1.79 -39.39
CA CYS A 64 0.48 -1.48 -38.31
C CYS A 64 1.67 -2.43 -38.26
N THR A 65 1.48 -3.73 -38.51
CA THR A 65 2.58 -4.69 -38.58
C THR A 65 3.48 -4.49 -39.80
N GLU A 66 2.92 -4.14 -40.97
CA GLU A 66 3.67 -3.86 -42.20
C GLU A 66 4.53 -2.60 -42.07
N MET A 67 3.97 -1.51 -41.56
CA MET A 67 4.68 -0.24 -41.44
C MET A 67 5.58 -0.15 -40.21
N LYS A 68 5.59 -1.15 -39.32
CA LYS A 68 6.21 -1.06 -37.99
C LYS A 68 7.70 -0.66 -38.05
N VAL A 69 8.45 -1.20 -39.00
CA VAL A 69 9.88 -0.91 -39.18
C VAL A 69 10.06 0.51 -39.70
N GLU A 70 9.40 0.88 -40.80
CA GLU A 70 9.48 2.22 -41.38
C GLU A 70 8.98 3.32 -40.42
N TRP A 71 7.98 2.99 -39.59
CA TRP A 71 7.46 3.85 -38.53
C TRP A 71 8.49 4.04 -37.41
N HIS A 72 9.20 2.98 -37.02
CA HIS A 72 10.27 3.09 -36.03
C HIS A 72 11.47 3.87 -36.56
N ASP A 73 11.92 3.60 -37.78
CA ASP A 73 13.03 4.32 -38.41
C ASP A 73 12.72 5.82 -38.55
N ASN A 74 11.48 6.16 -38.92
CA ASN A 74 11.04 7.54 -39.00
C ASN A 74 10.94 8.21 -37.62
N LYS A 75 10.53 7.48 -36.57
CA LYS A 75 10.59 7.97 -35.16
C LYS A 75 12.02 8.34 -34.78
N GLU A 76 12.95 7.42 -35.00
CA GLU A 76 14.36 7.62 -34.64
C GLU A 76 14.96 8.80 -35.41
N GLN A 77 14.63 8.95 -36.70
CA GLN A 77 15.11 10.06 -37.50
C GLN A 77 14.56 11.41 -37.01
N ILE A 78 13.27 11.50 -36.64
CA ILE A 78 12.70 12.72 -36.04
C ILE A 78 13.37 13.02 -34.70
N GLN A 79 13.53 12.02 -33.83
CA GLN A 79 14.18 12.19 -32.52
C GLN A 79 15.66 12.58 -32.63
N LYS A 80 16.34 12.16 -33.71
CA LYS A 80 17.74 12.51 -33.97
C LYS A 80 17.89 13.93 -34.52
N ASP A 81 16.98 14.37 -35.39
CA ASP A 81 17.08 15.68 -36.05
C ASP A 81 16.62 16.83 -35.13
N ILE A 82 15.71 16.59 -34.18
CA ILE A 82 15.22 17.61 -33.23
C ILE A 82 16.38 18.21 -32.39
N PRO A 83 17.25 17.45 -31.71
CA PRO A 83 18.37 17.99 -30.95
C PRO A 83 19.34 18.82 -31.81
N SER A 84 19.56 18.41 -33.07
CA SER A 84 20.38 19.17 -34.00
C SER A 84 19.73 20.51 -34.34
N LEU A 85 18.43 20.54 -34.65
CA LEU A 85 17.70 21.79 -34.88
C LEU A 85 17.66 22.69 -33.65
N LEU A 86 17.42 22.13 -32.46
CA LEU A 86 17.48 22.86 -31.19
C LEU A 86 18.86 23.49 -30.99
N SER A 87 19.94 22.77 -31.30
CA SER A 87 21.29 23.32 -31.21
C SER A 87 21.52 24.50 -32.14
N HIS A 88 21.03 24.46 -33.38
CA HIS A 88 21.15 25.57 -34.33
C HIS A 88 20.26 26.76 -33.96
N PHE A 89 19.03 26.53 -33.50
CA PHE A 89 18.14 27.58 -32.98
C PHE A 89 18.71 28.23 -31.72
N ASN A 90 19.27 27.44 -30.80
CA ASN A 90 19.96 27.96 -29.62
C ASN A 90 21.22 28.73 -30.01
N SER A 91 21.98 28.28 -31.00
CA SER A 91 23.10 29.05 -31.54
C SER A 91 22.65 30.38 -32.16
N TRP A 92 21.50 30.40 -32.84
CA TRP A 92 20.93 31.65 -33.36
C TRP A 92 20.50 32.57 -32.22
N LEU A 93 19.81 32.03 -31.21
CA LEU A 93 19.41 32.77 -30.01
C LEU A 93 20.61 33.32 -29.25
N ASP A 94 21.69 32.56 -29.14
CA ASP A 94 22.93 32.99 -28.47
C ASP A 94 23.62 34.12 -29.24
N VAL A 95 23.68 34.04 -30.58
CA VAL A 95 24.26 35.11 -31.41
C VAL A 95 23.36 36.35 -31.41
N HIS A 96 22.04 36.18 -31.53
CA HIS A 96 21.09 37.28 -31.43
C HIS A 96 21.13 37.95 -30.06
N LYS A 97 21.22 37.17 -28.99
CA LYS A 97 21.39 37.68 -27.63
C LYS A 97 22.71 38.42 -27.48
N LYS A 98 23.81 37.93 -28.07
CA LYS A 98 25.09 38.68 -28.10
C LYS A 98 24.96 40.01 -28.85
N ILE A 99 24.19 40.04 -29.93
CA ILE A 99 23.88 41.27 -30.67
C ILE A 99 23.06 42.22 -29.79
N ASP A 100 21.96 41.77 -29.20
CA ASP A 100 21.12 42.57 -28.30
C ASP A 100 21.94 43.06 -27.09
N GLU A 101 22.72 42.20 -26.44
CA GLU A 101 23.61 42.55 -25.33
C GLU A 101 24.66 43.58 -25.78
N THR A 102 25.18 43.48 -27.01
CA THR A 102 26.14 44.44 -27.55
C THR A 102 25.47 45.75 -27.94
N GLU A 103 24.22 45.74 -28.42
CA GLU A 103 23.42 46.93 -28.73
C GLU A 103 22.96 47.67 -27.47
N ASP A 104 22.47 46.94 -26.47
CA ASP A 104 22.15 47.46 -25.15
C ASP A 104 23.41 48.02 -24.47
N TYR A 105 24.53 47.32 -24.56
CA TYR A 105 25.82 47.82 -24.06
C TYR A 105 26.27 49.07 -24.82
N LEU A 106 26.07 49.12 -26.14
CA LEU A 106 26.36 50.31 -26.94
C LEU A 106 25.46 51.49 -26.54
N GLN A 107 24.18 51.23 -26.31
CA GLN A 107 23.22 52.24 -25.85
C GLN A 107 23.57 52.73 -24.45
N ASP A 108 23.96 51.84 -23.54
CA ASP A 108 24.45 52.19 -22.22
C ASP A 108 25.74 53.01 -22.32
N LEU A 109 26.74 52.59 -23.12
CA LEU A 109 27.95 53.38 -23.38
C LEU A 109 27.63 54.78 -23.94
N HIS A 110 26.62 54.91 -24.80
CA HIS A 110 26.15 56.21 -25.31
C HIS A 110 25.47 57.06 -24.22
N GLN A 111 24.69 56.45 -23.32
CA GLN A 111 24.09 57.14 -22.18
C GLN A 111 25.16 57.56 -21.15
N GLN A 112 26.14 56.69 -20.89
CA GLN A 112 27.30 56.98 -20.06
C GLN A 112 28.11 58.13 -20.66
N MET A 113 28.37 58.12 -21.98
CA MET A 113 29.03 59.21 -22.68
C MET A 113 28.25 60.52 -22.58
N ALA A 114 26.93 60.48 -22.73
CA ALA A 114 26.08 61.66 -22.60
C ALA A 114 26.15 62.23 -21.17
N LEU A 115 26.09 61.38 -20.15
CA LEU A 115 26.19 61.76 -18.74
C LEU A 115 27.58 62.36 -18.42
N VAL A 116 28.66 61.76 -18.95
CA VAL A 116 30.03 62.27 -18.80
C VAL A 116 30.18 63.64 -19.48
N LYS A 117 29.67 63.81 -20.70
CA LYS A 117 29.70 65.10 -21.43
C LYS A 117 28.83 66.16 -20.75
N GLU A 118 27.72 65.76 -20.15
CA GLU A 118 26.88 66.64 -19.33
C GLU A 118 27.64 67.12 -18.10
N ALA A 119 28.32 66.24 -17.38
CA ALA A 119 29.16 66.62 -16.24
C ALA A 119 30.33 67.52 -16.63
N GLU A 120 31.00 67.25 -17.76
CA GLU A 120 32.07 68.11 -18.30
C GLU A 120 31.55 69.53 -18.65
N ALA A 121 30.32 69.65 -19.15
CA ALA A 121 29.71 70.93 -19.51
C ALA A 121 29.24 71.77 -18.30
N HIS A 122 28.82 71.13 -17.21
CA HIS A 122 28.31 71.81 -16.01
C HIS A 122 29.39 72.23 -15.00
N GLY A 123 30.61 71.66 -15.13
CA GLY A 123 31.79 71.99 -14.32
C GLY A 123 31.85 71.31 -12.93
N ALA A 124 33.07 71.22 -12.38
CA ALA A 124 33.44 70.36 -11.25
C ALA A 124 32.65 70.54 -9.93
N ASN A 125 31.91 71.64 -9.75
CA ASN A 125 31.25 71.97 -8.48
C ASN A 125 29.72 71.79 -8.48
N LYS A 126 29.11 71.26 -9.56
CA LYS A 126 27.63 71.22 -9.70
C LYS A 126 27.02 69.86 -10.05
N HIS A 127 27.79 68.89 -10.53
CA HIS A 127 27.25 67.61 -11.03
C HIS A 127 27.53 66.43 -10.08
N SER A 128 26.54 65.56 -9.82
CA SER A 128 26.63 64.41 -8.89
C SER A 128 27.73 63.41 -9.26
N LEU A 129 28.01 63.25 -10.56
CA LEU A 129 29.08 62.39 -11.09
C LEU A 129 30.48 62.64 -10.50
N TYR A 130 30.80 63.86 -10.08
CA TYR A 130 32.12 64.13 -9.45
C TYR A 130 32.25 63.48 -8.06
N ASN A 131 31.13 63.14 -7.40
CA ASN A 131 31.09 62.39 -6.14
C ASN A 131 30.94 60.86 -6.37
N LEU A 132 30.92 60.40 -7.63
CA LEU A 132 30.77 58.99 -7.98
C LEU A 132 31.93 58.10 -7.49
N PRO A 133 33.21 58.52 -7.55
CA PRO A 133 34.34 57.75 -7.03
C PRO A 133 34.23 57.33 -5.56
N SER A 134 33.72 58.21 -4.68
CA SER A 134 33.54 57.90 -3.26
C SER A 134 32.32 57.01 -3.01
N ARG A 135 31.27 57.11 -3.84
CA ARG A 135 30.11 56.19 -3.84
C ARG A 135 30.48 54.80 -4.37
N TYR A 136 31.44 54.72 -5.29
CA TYR A 136 31.96 53.48 -5.89
C TYR A 136 32.61 52.56 -4.89
N GLU A 137 33.46 53.11 -4.04
CA GLU A 137 34.15 52.32 -3.03
C GLU A 137 33.14 51.68 -2.04
N ILE A 138 32.05 52.38 -1.70
CA ILE A 138 31.00 51.88 -0.81
C ILE A 138 30.12 50.83 -1.52
N TYR A 139 29.81 51.04 -2.80
CA TYR A 139 29.02 50.10 -3.60
C TYR A 139 29.74 48.77 -3.85
N CYS A 140 31.00 48.80 -4.31
CA CYS A 140 31.80 47.60 -4.54
C CYS A 140 31.93 46.78 -3.25
N LYS A 141 32.23 47.44 -2.12
CA LYS A 141 32.26 46.78 -0.81
C LYS A 141 30.93 46.10 -0.47
N THR A 142 29.80 46.72 -0.78
CA THR A 142 28.45 46.16 -0.52
C THR A 142 28.12 44.98 -1.44
N GLN A 143 28.42 45.09 -2.74
CA GLN A 143 28.13 44.05 -3.72
C GLN A 143 29.05 42.84 -3.55
N GLU A 144 30.34 43.05 -3.25
CA GLU A 144 31.27 41.99 -2.88
C GLU A 144 30.87 41.30 -1.57
N ALA A 145 30.43 42.07 -0.57
CA ALA A 145 29.91 41.50 0.67
C ALA A 145 28.67 40.63 0.41
N MET A 146 27.72 41.10 -0.41
CA MET A 146 26.52 40.34 -0.80
C MET A 146 26.86 39.06 -1.59
N LYS A 147 27.75 39.14 -2.58
CA LYS A 147 28.17 38.00 -3.39
C LYS A 147 28.89 36.95 -2.54
N THR A 148 29.77 37.41 -1.65
CA THR A 148 30.52 36.53 -0.74
C THR A 148 29.59 35.86 0.27
N ALA A 149 28.70 36.63 0.91
CA ALA A 149 27.73 36.10 1.86
C ALA A 149 26.75 35.13 1.20
N LYS A 150 26.27 35.44 -0.01
CA LYS A 150 25.39 34.54 -0.78
C LYS A 150 26.07 33.21 -1.09
N LYS A 151 27.32 33.25 -1.55
CA LYS A 151 28.11 32.04 -1.84
C LYS A 151 28.26 31.13 -0.61
N ASP A 152 28.47 31.74 0.56
CA ASP A 152 28.57 31.00 1.82
C ASP A 152 27.22 30.36 2.22
N ILE A 153 26.09 31.06 2.03
CA ILE A 153 24.74 30.51 2.25
C ILE A 153 24.41 29.39 1.26
N ASP A 154 24.64 29.60 -0.04
CA ASP A 154 24.35 28.62 -1.09
C ASP A 154 25.14 27.32 -0.86
N LYS A 155 26.36 27.42 -0.30
CA LYS A 155 27.13 26.25 0.12
C LYS A 155 26.41 25.44 1.20
N ILE A 156 25.84 26.10 2.23
CA ILE A 156 25.07 25.43 3.29
C ILE A 156 23.82 24.78 2.70
N VAL A 157 23.10 25.48 1.81
CA VAL A 157 21.90 24.96 1.15
C VAL A 157 22.21 23.68 0.36
N ASN A 158 23.24 23.70 -0.47
CA ASN A 158 23.64 22.54 -1.27
C ASN A 158 24.08 21.35 -0.38
N GLU A 159 24.85 21.63 0.68
CA GLU A 159 25.28 20.59 1.64
C GLU A 159 24.07 19.96 2.37
N ALA A 160 23.09 20.78 2.77
CA ALA A 160 21.89 20.29 3.43
C ALA A 160 20.98 19.47 2.49
N GLU A 161 20.74 19.92 1.25
CA GLU A 161 19.92 19.21 0.27
C GLU A 161 20.51 17.86 -0.12
N THR A 162 21.83 17.81 -0.36
CA THR A 162 22.54 16.56 -0.68
C THR A 162 22.51 15.58 0.49
N HIS A 163 22.72 16.05 1.74
CA HIS A 163 22.61 15.22 2.93
C HIS A 163 21.19 14.69 3.16
N ILE A 164 20.17 15.52 2.98
CA ILE A 164 18.76 15.11 3.11
C ILE A 164 18.42 14.04 2.08
N THR A 165 18.81 14.24 0.82
CA THR A 165 18.51 13.31 -0.28
C THR A 165 19.16 11.94 -0.04
N THR A 166 20.46 11.93 0.28
CA THR A 166 21.19 10.68 0.57
C THR A 166 20.69 9.97 1.83
N TYR A 167 20.22 10.71 2.83
CA TYR A 167 19.60 10.14 4.03
C TYR A 167 18.25 9.47 3.72
N LEU A 168 17.40 10.11 2.91
CA LEU A 168 16.13 9.54 2.49
C LEU A 168 16.31 8.30 1.61
N GLU A 169 17.32 8.29 0.74
CA GLU A 169 17.71 7.11 -0.03
C GLU A 169 18.15 5.96 0.89
N ALA A 170 18.97 6.24 1.90
CA ALA A 170 19.38 5.25 2.88
C ALA A 170 18.18 4.66 3.66
N LEU A 171 17.20 5.47 4.05
CA LEU A 171 15.98 4.98 4.70
C LEU A 171 15.12 4.13 3.75
N LYS A 172 14.99 4.54 2.49
CA LYS A 172 14.25 3.78 1.47
C LYS A 172 14.87 2.41 1.20
N LEU A 173 16.20 2.30 1.26
CA LEU A 173 16.90 1.02 1.18
C LEU A 173 16.51 0.09 2.33
N LEU A 174 16.35 0.60 3.55
CA LEU A 174 15.94 -0.20 4.73
C LEU A 174 14.50 -0.74 4.62
N GLU A 175 13.62 -0.02 3.91
CA GLU A 175 12.23 -0.44 3.66
C GLU A 175 12.10 -1.38 2.45
N SER A 176 13.15 -1.53 1.64
CA SER A 176 13.12 -2.28 0.40
C SER A 176 13.14 -3.80 0.63
N SER A 177 12.59 -4.56 -0.32
CA SER A 177 12.71 -6.03 -0.33
C SER A 177 14.17 -6.50 -0.44
N GLN A 178 15.05 -5.66 -0.99
CA GLN A 178 16.49 -5.92 -1.12
C GLN A 178 17.17 -6.07 0.25
N PHE A 179 16.74 -5.30 1.26
CA PHE A 179 17.25 -5.44 2.62
C PHE A 179 16.96 -6.83 3.23
N ALA A 180 15.75 -7.33 3.01
CA ALA A 180 15.38 -8.68 3.46
C ALA A 180 16.16 -9.77 2.70
N GLN A 181 16.42 -9.54 1.41
CA GLN A 181 17.22 -10.43 0.57
C GLN A 181 18.68 -10.51 1.06
N TRP A 182 19.31 -9.39 1.42
CA TRP A 182 20.67 -9.40 1.98
C TRP A 182 20.79 -10.24 3.25
N ILE A 183 19.79 -10.17 4.14
CA ILE A 183 19.77 -11.01 5.35
C ILE A 183 19.70 -12.50 4.99
N GLN A 184 19.01 -12.86 3.90
CA GLN A 184 18.93 -14.24 3.42
C GLN A 184 20.21 -14.69 2.71
N ASP A 185 20.78 -13.86 1.82
CA ASP A 185 22.01 -14.17 1.08
C ASP A 185 23.20 -14.35 2.03
N LEU A 186 23.24 -13.58 3.12
CA LEU A 186 24.25 -13.73 4.16
C LEU A 186 24.03 -14.98 5.03
N LYS A 187 22.82 -15.59 5.03
CA LYS A 187 22.44 -16.79 5.82
C LYS A 187 22.76 -18.11 5.15
N THR A 188 22.89 -18.16 3.83
CA THR A 188 23.19 -19.41 3.11
C THR A 188 24.56 -19.98 3.53
N PRO A 189 24.62 -21.18 4.15
CA PRO A 189 25.89 -21.82 4.45
C PRO A 189 26.60 -22.19 3.15
N SER A 190 27.91 -21.93 3.07
CA SER A 190 28.71 -22.40 1.95
C SER A 190 28.70 -23.93 1.90
N ASN A 191 28.54 -24.52 0.71
CA ASN A 191 29.07 -25.86 0.49
C ASN A 191 30.59 -25.77 0.63
N ASP A 192 31.13 -26.30 1.72
CA ASP A 192 32.54 -26.26 2.14
C ASP A 192 33.43 -27.16 1.26
N MET A 193 33.45 -26.92 -0.05
CA MET A 193 34.50 -27.47 -0.90
C MET A 193 35.60 -26.42 -1.02
N ASN A 194 36.73 -26.69 -0.36
CA ASN A 194 37.94 -25.91 -0.54
C ASN A 194 38.39 -26.00 -2.01
N VAL A 195 38.54 -24.85 -2.64
CA VAL A 195 38.86 -24.74 -4.07
C VAL A 195 40.21 -25.39 -4.36
N PHE A 196 41.17 -25.32 -3.42
CA PHE A 196 42.48 -25.94 -3.59
C PHE A 196 42.51 -27.45 -3.35
N ASP A 197 41.49 -28.05 -2.72
CA ASP A 197 41.40 -29.51 -2.58
C ASP A 197 41.32 -30.21 -3.94
N LEU A 198 40.71 -29.55 -4.94
CA LEU A 198 40.64 -30.05 -6.32
C LEU A 198 42.01 -30.20 -7.00
N VAL A 199 43.01 -29.43 -6.55
CA VAL A 199 44.35 -29.35 -7.18
C VAL A 199 45.46 -29.88 -6.26
N LYS A 200 45.11 -30.24 -5.01
CA LYS A 200 46.03 -30.70 -3.98
C LYS A 200 46.81 -31.95 -4.39
N GLU A 201 46.14 -32.98 -4.90
CA GLU A 201 46.78 -34.21 -5.36
C GLU A 201 47.70 -33.96 -6.56
N PHE A 202 47.30 -33.08 -7.49
CA PHE A 202 48.10 -32.67 -8.63
C PHE A 202 49.39 -31.95 -8.20
N LEU A 203 49.31 -31.00 -7.26
CA LEU A 203 50.47 -30.27 -6.74
C LEU A 203 51.41 -31.16 -5.93
N HIS A 204 50.88 -32.16 -5.22
CA HIS A 204 51.67 -33.12 -4.46
C HIS A 204 52.50 -33.98 -5.40
N ASN A 205 51.87 -34.51 -6.45
CA ASN A 205 52.53 -35.29 -7.50
C ASN A 205 53.57 -34.46 -8.28
N ALA A 206 53.42 -33.14 -8.35
CA ALA A 206 54.39 -32.21 -8.93
C ALA A 206 55.54 -31.82 -7.97
N GLY A 207 55.59 -32.36 -6.74
CA GLY A 207 56.64 -32.08 -5.75
C GLY A 207 56.59 -30.67 -5.16
N LYS A 208 55.43 -30.00 -5.17
CA LYS A 208 55.24 -28.62 -4.70
C LYS A 208 54.47 -28.52 -3.38
N ASN A 209 54.91 -29.27 -2.36
CA ASN A 209 54.27 -29.28 -1.04
C ASN A 209 54.25 -27.91 -0.35
N ASP A 210 55.25 -27.06 -0.58
CA ASP A 210 55.30 -25.69 -0.03
C ASP A 210 54.19 -24.78 -0.58
N ILE A 211 53.69 -25.06 -1.78
CA ILE A 211 52.59 -24.29 -2.40
C ILE A 211 51.25 -24.76 -1.85
N ILE A 212 51.11 -26.05 -1.55
CA ILE A 212 49.91 -26.62 -0.92
C ILE A 212 49.69 -25.98 0.45
N THR A 213 50.73 -25.89 1.28
CA THR A 213 50.62 -25.26 2.61
C THR A 213 50.26 -23.77 2.52
N GLN A 214 50.79 -23.05 1.52
CA GLN A 214 50.41 -21.65 1.25
C GLN A 214 48.96 -21.52 0.77
N CYS A 215 48.47 -22.46 -0.05
CA CYS A 215 47.09 -22.49 -0.52
C CYS A 215 46.11 -22.79 0.62
N GLU A 216 46.40 -23.79 1.46
CA GLU A 216 45.60 -24.14 2.63
C GLU A 216 45.53 -22.98 3.63
N GLN A 217 46.66 -22.31 3.91
CA GLN A 217 46.68 -21.15 4.78
C GLN A 217 45.87 -19.98 4.18
N SER A 218 46.07 -19.68 2.90
CA SER A 218 45.35 -18.59 2.23
C SER A 218 43.83 -18.86 2.17
N GLU A 219 43.42 -20.11 2.01
CA GLU A 219 42.02 -20.52 2.01
C GLU A 219 41.38 -20.35 3.40
N SER A 220 42.06 -20.82 4.45
CA SER A 220 41.65 -20.60 5.84
C SER A 220 41.57 -19.11 6.18
N ASP A 221 42.54 -18.30 5.76
CA ASP A 221 42.57 -16.85 6.05
C ASP A 221 41.39 -16.13 5.39
N VAL A 222 41.13 -16.39 4.10
CA VAL A 222 39.99 -15.79 3.37
C VAL A 222 38.65 -16.27 3.93
N GLU A 223 38.52 -17.54 4.28
CA GLU A 223 37.31 -18.10 4.87
C GLU A 223 37.00 -17.47 6.24
N GLN A 224 38.01 -17.36 7.12
CA GLN A 224 37.85 -16.74 8.44
C GLN A 224 37.49 -15.26 8.30
N LEU A 225 38.17 -14.52 7.42
CA LEU A 225 37.90 -13.10 7.20
C LEU A 225 36.51 -12.85 6.58
N SER A 226 36.07 -13.66 5.61
CA SER A 226 34.71 -13.57 5.05
C SER A 226 33.65 -13.92 6.11
N LYS A 227 33.87 -14.94 6.95
CA LYS A 227 32.96 -15.24 8.09
C LYS A 227 32.85 -14.07 9.07
N LEU A 228 33.98 -13.44 9.43
CA LEU A 228 34.00 -12.27 10.31
C LEU A 228 33.32 -11.05 9.66
N GLN A 229 33.54 -10.83 8.36
CA GLN A 229 32.88 -9.78 7.59
C GLN A 229 31.36 -9.98 7.59
N ASN A 230 30.88 -11.18 7.27
CA ASN A 230 29.45 -11.52 7.27
C ASN A 230 28.79 -11.32 8.64
N LEU A 231 29.49 -11.66 9.73
CA LEU A 231 29.01 -11.40 11.09
C LEU A 231 28.88 -9.90 11.39
N SER A 232 29.88 -9.10 11.02
CA SER A 232 29.86 -7.65 11.25
C SER A 232 28.85 -6.93 10.35
N ILE A 233 28.68 -7.36 9.09
CA ILE A 233 27.61 -6.87 8.19
C ILE A 233 26.23 -7.13 8.81
N ARG A 234 25.97 -8.37 9.26
CA ARG A 234 24.69 -8.71 9.91
C ARG A 234 24.43 -7.88 11.16
N ARG A 235 25.48 -7.59 11.94
CA ARG A 235 25.36 -6.74 13.13
C ARG A 235 25.04 -5.29 12.75
N CYS A 236 25.66 -4.76 11.70
CA CYS A 236 25.29 -3.45 11.14
C CYS A 236 23.83 -3.44 10.67
N LEU A 237 23.39 -4.44 9.91
CA LEU A 237 22.01 -4.58 9.45
C LEU A 237 21.02 -4.64 10.62
N GLN A 238 21.34 -5.38 11.69
CA GLN A 238 20.51 -5.42 12.89
C GLN A 238 20.39 -4.05 13.56
N LEU A 239 21.50 -3.33 13.74
CA LEU A 239 21.49 -1.97 14.31
C LEU A 239 20.65 -1.01 13.45
N LEU A 240 20.79 -1.08 12.11
CA LEU A 240 19.99 -0.27 11.19
C LEU A 240 18.49 -0.62 11.25
N GLN A 241 18.15 -1.91 11.40
CA GLN A 241 16.77 -2.35 11.55
C GLN A 241 16.15 -1.86 12.87
N GLU A 242 16.88 -1.95 13.98
CA GLU A 242 16.45 -1.44 15.28
C GLU A 242 16.25 0.09 15.23
N TYR A 243 17.17 0.81 14.60
CA TYR A 243 17.07 2.25 14.39
C TYR A 243 15.85 2.63 13.54
N HIS A 244 15.64 1.95 12.41
CA HIS A 244 14.49 2.19 11.54
C HIS A 244 13.15 1.88 12.26
N ALA A 245 13.10 0.81 13.05
CA ALA A 245 11.90 0.45 13.82
C ALA A 245 11.51 1.55 14.82
N ILE A 246 12.49 2.21 15.45
CA ILE A 246 12.25 3.38 16.33
C ILE A 246 11.83 4.59 15.50
N LEU A 247 12.56 4.93 14.43
CA LEU A 247 12.26 6.09 13.60
C LEU A 247 10.87 6.04 12.95
N SER A 248 10.42 4.86 12.52
CA SER A 248 9.09 4.68 11.90
C SER A 248 7.93 5.06 12.84
N GLN A 249 8.20 5.22 14.13
CA GLN A 249 7.23 5.60 15.17
C GLN A 249 7.45 7.03 15.68
N CYS A 250 8.50 7.72 15.22
CA CYS A 250 8.71 9.13 15.51
C CYS A 250 7.73 9.99 14.70
N PRO A 251 7.20 11.08 15.28
CA PRO A 251 6.41 12.06 14.54
C PRO A 251 7.20 12.65 13.36
N LYS A 252 6.53 12.90 12.23
CA LYS A 252 7.17 13.58 11.09
C LYS A 252 7.71 14.95 11.47
N SER A 253 6.97 15.69 12.29
CA SER A 253 7.40 16.98 12.82
C SER A 253 8.74 16.90 13.57
N TYR A 254 9.03 15.75 14.23
CA TYR A 254 10.31 15.52 14.89
C TYR A 254 11.45 15.27 13.90
N ILE A 255 11.18 14.49 12.84
CA ILE A 255 12.14 14.19 11.78
C ILE A 255 12.51 15.48 11.04
N GLU A 256 11.52 16.31 10.69
CA GLU A 256 11.69 17.63 10.06
C GLU A 256 12.36 18.65 11.01
N ASN A 257 12.19 18.50 12.33
CA ASN A 257 12.92 19.27 13.34
C ASN A 257 14.36 18.74 13.53
N HIS A 258 15.12 18.71 12.44
CA HIS A 258 16.55 18.38 12.41
C HIS A 258 17.34 19.57 11.84
N ARG A 259 18.58 19.76 12.29
CA ARG A 259 19.45 20.89 11.88
C ARG A 259 19.50 21.07 10.36
N MET A 260 19.62 19.99 9.59
CA MET A 260 19.70 20.05 8.13
C MET A 260 18.44 20.62 7.46
N TYR A 261 17.24 20.21 7.90
CA TYR A 261 15.98 20.75 7.37
C TYR A 261 15.76 22.19 7.82
N LEU A 262 16.06 22.50 9.09
CA LEU A 262 15.91 23.85 9.63
C LEU A 262 16.83 24.85 8.94
N PHE A 263 18.12 24.53 8.81
CA PHE A 263 19.10 25.44 8.20
C PHE A 263 18.78 25.65 6.73
N LEU A 264 18.37 24.59 6.00
CA LEU A 264 17.89 24.71 4.63
C LEU A 264 16.72 25.71 4.52
N ASN A 265 15.69 25.53 5.35
CA ASN A 265 14.51 26.39 5.34
C ASN A 265 14.83 27.83 5.74
N TRP A 266 15.71 28.02 6.73
CA TRP A 266 16.13 29.35 7.18
C TRP A 266 17.01 30.07 6.14
N CYS A 267 17.95 29.37 5.53
CA CYS A 267 18.79 29.91 4.45
C CYS A 267 17.94 30.32 3.25
N LYS A 268 17.01 29.48 2.79
CA LYS A 268 16.07 29.83 1.71
C LYS A 268 15.23 31.06 2.06
N PHE A 269 14.65 31.08 3.26
CA PHE A 269 13.87 32.23 3.73
C PHE A 269 14.68 33.54 3.76
N MET A 270 15.94 33.51 4.22
CA MET A 270 16.82 34.68 4.23
C MET A 270 17.23 35.15 2.84
N THR A 271 17.48 34.23 1.91
CA THR A 271 17.87 34.54 0.53
C THR A 271 16.70 35.11 -0.28
N ASP A 272 15.47 34.67 -0.01
CA ASP A 272 14.26 35.14 -0.68
C ASP A 272 13.86 36.56 -0.24
N THR A 273 13.99 36.85 1.06
CA THR A 273 13.56 38.13 1.65
C THR A 273 14.62 39.22 1.60
N LYS A 274 15.91 38.90 1.79
CA LYS A 274 17.06 39.83 1.75
C LYS A 274 16.93 41.04 2.71
N THR A 275 16.32 40.85 3.87
CA THR A 275 16.09 41.91 4.86
C THR A 275 16.81 41.63 6.19
N VAL A 276 17.00 42.66 7.02
CA VAL A 276 17.59 42.48 8.36
C VAL A 276 16.56 41.84 9.30
N GLU A 277 15.29 42.18 9.15
CA GLU A 277 14.17 41.64 9.93
C GLU A 277 14.02 40.13 9.74
N SER A 278 14.22 39.63 8.51
CA SER A 278 14.25 38.18 8.25
C SER A 278 15.41 37.48 8.95
N CYS A 279 16.58 38.13 9.06
CA CYS A 279 17.73 37.59 9.77
C CYS A 279 17.47 37.54 11.28
N ASP A 280 16.89 38.61 11.84
CA ASP A 280 16.55 38.64 13.26
C ASP A 280 15.48 37.57 13.61
N ALA A 281 14.49 37.36 12.73
CA ALA A 281 13.50 36.28 12.88
C ALA A 281 14.12 34.87 12.85
N VAL A 282 15.11 34.65 11.97
CA VAL A 282 15.86 33.38 11.91
C VAL A 282 16.72 33.19 13.16
N TYR A 283 17.36 34.25 13.65
CA TYR A 283 18.17 34.19 14.86
C TYR A 283 17.33 33.81 16.10
N GLU A 284 16.13 34.38 16.25
CA GLU A 284 15.21 33.98 17.32
C GLU A 284 14.76 32.51 17.18
N LYS A 285 14.49 32.03 15.97
CA LYS A 285 14.19 30.59 15.73
C LYS A 285 15.39 29.70 16.09
N PHE A 286 16.61 30.09 15.73
CA PHE A 286 17.84 29.39 16.09
C PHE A 286 18.05 29.36 17.60
N ARG A 287 17.80 30.48 18.29
CA ARG A 287 17.88 30.56 19.75
C ARG A 287 16.87 29.63 20.41
N LEU A 288 15.61 29.64 19.98
CA LEU A 288 14.56 28.76 20.49
C LEU A 288 14.87 27.28 20.23
N PHE A 289 15.46 26.94 19.09
CA PHE A 289 15.90 25.58 18.77
C PHE A 289 16.96 25.06 19.76
N LEU A 290 17.84 25.94 20.26
CA LEU A 290 18.83 25.59 21.28
C LEU A 290 18.29 25.62 22.70
N ASP A 291 17.11 26.20 22.93
CA ASP A 291 16.56 26.42 24.27
C ASP A 291 15.77 25.20 24.76
N LEU A 292 16.14 24.63 25.90
CA LEU A 292 15.54 23.41 26.48
C LEU A 292 14.23 23.71 27.24
N SER A 293 13.42 24.63 26.73
CA SER A 293 12.23 25.17 27.42
C SER A 293 11.18 24.11 27.78
N ASN A 294 11.10 23.01 27.02
CA ASN A 294 10.16 21.90 27.25
C ASN A 294 10.64 20.85 28.27
N ALA A 295 11.82 21.00 28.88
CA ALA A 295 12.43 19.98 29.73
C ALA A 295 11.51 19.46 30.85
N LYS A 296 10.77 20.36 31.53
CA LYS A 296 9.84 19.98 32.61
C LYS A 296 8.69 19.12 32.10
N HIS A 297 8.07 19.52 31.00
CA HIS A 297 7.00 18.73 30.36
C HIS A 297 7.55 17.36 29.95
N THR A 298 8.73 17.34 29.36
CA THR A 298 9.36 16.13 28.87
C THR A 298 9.58 15.09 29.97
N LEU A 299 10.11 15.54 31.12
CA LEU A 299 10.36 14.69 32.28
C LEU A 299 9.06 14.17 32.90
N GLN A 300 8.07 15.03 33.07
CA GLN A 300 6.80 14.64 33.70
C GLN A 300 6.08 13.57 32.86
N PHE A 301 6.12 13.68 31.54
CA PHE A 301 5.58 12.66 30.62
C PHE A 301 6.35 11.34 30.70
N SER A 302 7.69 11.38 30.69
CA SER A 302 8.54 10.19 30.85
C SER A 302 8.24 9.44 32.15
N PHE A 303 8.19 10.14 33.29
CA PHE A 303 7.91 9.53 34.59
C PHE A 303 6.51 8.93 34.67
N SER A 304 5.51 9.61 34.11
CA SER A 304 4.13 9.12 34.11
C SER A 304 4.00 7.86 33.24
N LEU A 305 4.61 7.85 32.06
CA LEU A 305 4.61 6.71 31.15
C LEU A 305 5.37 5.50 31.74
N GLU A 306 6.52 5.75 32.38
CA GLU A 306 7.28 4.71 33.09
C GLU A 306 6.52 4.13 34.29
N GLY A 307 5.76 4.97 35.01
CA GLY A 307 4.85 4.54 36.06
C GLY A 307 3.80 3.56 35.53
N CYS A 308 3.12 3.92 34.45
CA CYS A 308 2.15 3.05 33.78
C CYS A 308 2.78 1.73 33.28
N TYR A 309 3.99 1.79 32.73
CA TYR A 309 4.72 0.60 32.29
C TYR A 309 5.01 -0.36 33.45
N LYS A 310 5.57 0.16 34.56
CA LYS A 310 5.90 -0.65 35.75
C LYS A 310 4.67 -1.29 36.36
N GLU A 311 3.57 -0.55 36.46
CA GLU A 311 2.29 -1.07 36.95
C GLU A 311 1.77 -2.20 36.06
N THR A 312 1.77 -2.00 34.73
CA THR A 312 1.30 -3.01 33.78
C THR A 312 2.17 -4.27 33.82
N VAL A 313 3.49 -4.14 33.87
CA VAL A 313 4.42 -5.28 33.97
C VAL A 313 4.25 -6.02 35.31
N ALA A 314 4.01 -5.31 36.41
CA ALA A 314 3.72 -5.96 37.69
C ALA A 314 2.44 -6.81 37.63
N GLN A 315 1.40 -6.32 36.96
CA GLN A 315 0.16 -7.09 36.72
C GLN A 315 0.41 -8.31 35.82
N VAL A 316 1.20 -8.18 34.74
CA VAL A 316 1.60 -9.29 33.87
C VAL A 316 2.33 -10.37 34.67
N ASN A 317 3.33 -10.00 35.47
CA ASN A 317 4.11 -10.94 36.27
C ASN A 317 3.23 -11.67 37.28
N LYS A 318 2.31 -10.96 37.96
CA LYS A 318 1.35 -11.57 38.89
C LYS A 318 0.46 -12.61 38.20
N LEU A 319 -0.14 -12.27 37.06
CA LEU A 319 -0.99 -13.22 36.32
C LEU A 319 -0.20 -14.41 35.76
N TYR A 320 1.05 -14.18 35.35
CA TYR A 320 1.94 -15.26 34.90
C TYR A 320 2.29 -16.23 36.05
N GLU A 321 2.55 -15.71 37.25
CA GLU A 321 2.73 -16.52 38.47
C GLU A 321 1.46 -17.31 38.80
N ASP A 322 0.28 -16.71 38.69
CA ASP A 322 -0.98 -17.40 38.98
C ASP A 322 -1.28 -18.50 37.94
N LEU A 323 -1.02 -18.24 36.65
CA LEU A 323 -1.13 -19.23 35.57
C LEU A 323 -0.16 -20.41 35.78
N THR A 324 1.08 -20.14 36.18
CA THR A 324 2.08 -21.18 36.43
C THR A 324 1.72 -22.04 37.65
N LYS A 325 1.15 -21.44 38.71
CA LYS A 325 0.61 -22.20 39.86
C LYS A 325 -0.51 -23.16 39.45
N ILE A 326 -1.46 -22.69 38.63
CA ILE A 326 -2.57 -23.53 38.13
C ILE A 326 -2.04 -24.68 37.28
N ARG A 327 -1.12 -24.40 36.33
CA ARG A 327 -0.54 -25.42 35.46
C ARG A 327 0.37 -26.42 36.18
N ALA A 328 0.96 -26.02 37.31
CA ALA A 328 1.74 -26.92 38.16
C ALA A 328 0.86 -27.93 38.92
N GLN A 329 -0.39 -27.57 39.22
CA GLN A 329 -1.35 -28.48 39.86
C GLN A 329 -1.96 -29.46 38.86
N GLU A 330 -2.43 -28.97 37.70
CA GLU A 330 -3.04 -29.79 36.65
C GLU A 330 -2.60 -29.28 35.27
N SER A 331 -2.03 -30.16 34.42
CA SER A 331 -1.60 -29.78 33.06
C SER A 331 -2.79 -29.60 32.11
N SER A 332 -2.67 -28.73 31.10
CA SER A 332 -3.73 -28.50 30.11
C SER A 332 -4.18 -29.78 29.41
N ALA A 333 -3.23 -30.62 28.99
CA ALA A 333 -3.51 -31.91 28.36
C ALA A 333 -4.20 -32.91 29.31
N SER A 334 -3.94 -32.85 30.61
CA SER A 334 -4.66 -33.70 31.59
C SER A 334 -6.10 -33.22 31.81
N LEU A 335 -6.34 -31.90 31.81
CA LEU A 335 -7.68 -31.33 31.96
C LEU A 335 -8.57 -31.66 30.77
N GLU A 336 -8.06 -31.55 29.54
CA GLU A 336 -8.78 -31.91 28.32
C GLU A 336 -9.14 -33.40 28.30
N LYS A 337 -8.20 -34.27 28.71
CA LYS A 337 -8.47 -35.71 28.87
C LYS A 337 -9.53 -35.99 29.92
N LEU A 338 -9.52 -35.27 31.05
CA LEU A 338 -10.51 -35.42 32.12
C LEU A 338 -11.91 -35.06 31.63
N TYR A 339 -12.06 -33.95 30.90
CA TYR A 339 -13.33 -33.57 30.29
C TYR A 339 -13.78 -34.53 29.18
N ALA A 340 -12.86 -35.00 28.32
CA ALA A 340 -13.18 -36.03 27.32
C ALA A 340 -13.66 -37.35 27.96
N THR A 341 -13.04 -37.74 29.06
CA THR A 341 -13.44 -38.92 29.85
C THR A 341 -14.81 -38.72 30.48
N ALA A 342 -15.11 -37.53 31.02
CA ALA A 342 -16.43 -37.20 31.55
C ALA A 342 -17.53 -37.27 30.47
N ARG A 343 -17.26 -36.74 29.26
CA ARG A 343 -18.18 -36.86 28.11
C ARG A 343 -18.41 -38.29 27.67
N LEU A 344 -17.35 -39.10 27.62
CA LEU A 344 -17.46 -40.53 27.29
C LEU A 344 -18.29 -41.27 28.35
N GLY A 345 -18.13 -40.92 29.62
CA GLY A 345 -18.94 -41.43 30.73
C GLY A 345 -20.43 -41.13 30.55
N VAL A 346 -20.79 -39.89 30.22
CA VAL A 346 -22.17 -39.49 29.90
C VAL A 346 -22.71 -40.27 28.70
N SER A 347 -21.95 -40.37 27.60
CA SER A 347 -22.39 -41.11 26.40
C SER A 347 -22.60 -42.59 26.68
N THR A 348 -21.74 -43.19 27.51
CA THR A 348 -21.85 -44.61 27.89
C THR A 348 -23.10 -44.83 28.74
N PHE A 349 -23.34 -43.98 29.74
CA PHE A 349 -24.53 -44.00 30.59
C PHE A 349 -25.82 -43.90 29.76
N LEU A 350 -25.89 -42.95 28.81
CA LEU A 350 -27.04 -42.77 27.93
C LEU A 350 -27.31 -43.99 27.02
N SER A 351 -26.27 -44.76 26.66
CA SER A 351 -26.41 -45.93 25.78
C SER A 351 -26.77 -47.23 26.51
N CYS A 352 -26.48 -47.34 27.81
CA CYS A 352 -26.55 -48.60 28.55
C CYS A 352 -27.84 -48.80 29.35
N GLU A 353 -28.50 -47.71 29.79
CA GLU A 353 -29.59 -47.80 30.77
C GLU A 353 -30.93 -47.29 30.23
N LYS A 354 -32.00 -48.09 30.41
CA LYS A 354 -33.37 -47.70 30.01
C LYS A 354 -33.88 -46.61 30.95
N GLY A 355 -34.31 -45.48 30.38
CA GLY A 355 -34.74 -44.29 31.14
C GLY A 355 -33.62 -43.31 31.47
N ALA A 356 -32.36 -43.61 31.11
CA ALA A 356 -31.21 -42.73 31.34
C ALA A 356 -31.32 -41.39 30.59
N THR A 357 -31.81 -41.41 29.34
CA THR A 357 -32.03 -40.20 28.54
C THR A 357 -32.98 -39.23 29.24
N SER A 358 -34.14 -39.71 29.68
CA SER A 358 -35.14 -38.91 30.38
C SER A 358 -34.70 -38.46 31.77
N ALA A 359 -33.94 -39.30 32.49
CA ALA A 359 -33.34 -38.93 33.78
C ALA A 359 -32.29 -37.81 33.60
N PHE A 360 -31.47 -37.88 32.55
CA PHE A 360 -30.44 -36.89 32.24
C PHE A 360 -31.03 -35.58 31.72
N GLU A 361 -32.05 -35.62 30.85
CA GLU A 361 -32.83 -34.44 30.43
C GLU A 361 -33.44 -33.71 31.62
N PHE A 362 -34.01 -34.45 32.58
CA PHE A 362 -34.55 -33.87 33.80
C PHE A 362 -33.47 -33.22 34.70
N VAL A 363 -32.29 -33.84 34.81
CA VAL A 363 -31.15 -33.26 35.54
C VAL A 363 -30.68 -31.96 34.88
N ILE A 364 -30.52 -31.94 33.56
CA ILE A 364 -30.15 -30.73 32.81
C ILE A 364 -31.21 -29.64 32.98
N ALA A 365 -32.50 -29.99 32.93
CA ALA A 365 -33.57 -29.02 33.16
C ALA A 365 -33.46 -28.35 34.53
N ASN A 366 -33.22 -29.10 35.61
CA ASN A 366 -33.02 -28.52 36.95
C ASN A 366 -31.76 -27.66 37.05
N GLU A 367 -30.67 -28.08 36.42
CA GLU A 367 -29.44 -27.28 36.40
C GLU A 367 -29.63 -25.97 35.63
N LEU A 368 -30.36 -26.00 34.50
CA LEU A 368 -30.72 -24.82 33.74
C LEU A 368 -31.59 -23.86 34.56
N VAL A 369 -32.53 -24.33 35.37
CA VAL A 369 -33.34 -23.46 36.26
C VAL A 369 -32.45 -22.69 37.24
N LEU A 370 -31.49 -23.38 37.89
CA LEU A 370 -30.57 -22.76 38.83
C LEU A 370 -29.61 -21.79 38.14
N LEU A 371 -29.06 -22.17 36.98
CA LEU A 371 -28.18 -21.32 36.18
C LEU A 371 -28.92 -20.07 35.68
N ASN A 372 -30.16 -20.22 35.22
CA ASN A 372 -30.97 -19.12 34.73
C ASN A 372 -31.28 -18.11 35.83
N LYS A 373 -31.57 -18.58 37.04
CA LYS A 373 -31.75 -17.72 38.22
C LYS A 373 -30.50 -16.90 38.53
N ASN A 374 -29.33 -17.51 38.50
CA ASN A 374 -28.06 -16.80 38.71
C ASN A 374 -27.71 -15.84 37.56
N PHE A 375 -28.07 -16.20 36.33
CA PHE A 375 -27.85 -15.33 35.18
C PHE A 375 -28.79 -14.11 35.26
N LEU A 376 -30.04 -14.32 35.63
CA LEU A 376 -31.03 -13.26 35.78
C LEU A 376 -30.68 -12.27 36.89
N THR A 377 -30.08 -12.72 38.00
CA THR A 377 -29.59 -11.78 39.04
C THR A 377 -28.47 -10.87 38.51
N LEU A 378 -27.58 -11.39 37.66
CA LEU A 378 -26.55 -10.59 37.01
C LEU A 378 -27.15 -9.61 35.98
N GLU A 379 -28.10 -10.05 35.16
CA GLU A 379 -28.78 -9.18 34.20
C GLU A 379 -29.59 -8.08 34.89
N THR A 380 -30.31 -8.41 35.98
CA THR A 380 -31.04 -7.45 36.81
C THR A 380 -30.10 -6.47 37.50
N ALA A 381 -28.92 -6.91 37.96
CA ALA A 381 -27.90 -6.01 38.49
C ALA A 381 -27.39 -5.05 37.40
N ALA A 382 -27.10 -5.57 36.20
CA ALA A 382 -26.65 -4.77 35.06
C ALA A 382 -27.71 -3.73 34.62
N SER A 383 -28.98 -4.13 34.56
CA SER A 383 -30.11 -3.24 34.24
C SER A 383 -30.22 -2.08 35.23
N ARG A 384 -30.05 -2.35 36.54
CA ARG A 384 -30.15 -1.33 37.60
C ARG A 384 -28.96 -0.37 37.63
N SER A 385 -27.79 -0.78 37.12
CA SER A 385 -26.59 0.04 37.15
C SER A 385 -26.63 1.21 36.16
N GLY A 386 -27.42 1.13 35.08
CA GLY A 386 -27.51 2.19 34.07
C GLY A 386 -26.14 2.65 33.57
N ASP A 387 -25.87 3.95 33.60
CA ASP A 387 -24.60 4.54 33.15
C ASP A 387 -23.36 4.12 33.97
N LEU A 388 -23.56 3.59 35.19
CA LEU A 388 -22.47 3.08 36.04
C LEU A 388 -22.03 1.66 35.67
N LEU A 389 -22.70 1.02 34.70
CA LEU A 389 -22.41 -0.35 34.27
C LEU A 389 -20.94 -0.53 33.83
N ILE A 390 -20.30 0.50 33.30
CA ILE A 390 -18.89 0.49 32.91
C ILE A 390 -17.96 0.09 34.07
N LYS A 391 -18.31 0.52 35.30
CA LYS A 391 -17.51 0.30 36.51
C LYS A 391 -17.97 -0.92 37.32
N LEU A 392 -18.99 -1.63 36.85
CA LEU A 392 -19.47 -2.82 37.54
C LEU A 392 -18.40 -3.91 37.41
N THR A 393 -17.83 -4.28 38.56
CA THR A 393 -16.88 -5.37 38.68
C THR A 393 -17.47 -6.48 39.54
N SER A 394 -17.06 -7.70 39.25
CA SER A 394 -17.40 -8.85 40.06
C SER A 394 -16.74 -8.81 41.44
N ARG A 395 -17.14 -9.74 42.30
CA ARG A 395 -16.49 -9.95 43.60
C ARG A 395 -14.99 -10.24 43.47
N ASP A 396 -14.58 -10.83 42.35
CA ASP A 396 -13.19 -11.20 42.05
C ASP A 396 -12.43 -10.08 41.31
N GLY A 397 -13.07 -8.92 41.09
CA GLY A 397 -12.48 -7.75 40.45
C GLY A 397 -12.58 -7.73 38.93
N ASP A 398 -13.31 -8.67 38.34
CA ASP A 398 -13.42 -8.80 36.88
C ASP A 398 -14.51 -7.91 36.30
N TRP A 399 -14.33 -7.48 35.06
CA TRP A 399 -15.33 -6.68 34.39
C TRP A 399 -16.61 -7.49 34.18
N PHE A 400 -17.78 -6.87 34.39
CA PHE A 400 -19.08 -7.56 34.36
C PHE A 400 -19.33 -8.38 33.08
N LEU A 401 -18.79 -7.95 31.93
CA LEU A 401 -18.93 -8.66 30.66
C LEU A 401 -18.38 -10.09 30.74
N ASP A 402 -17.23 -10.28 31.39
CA ASP A 402 -16.57 -11.58 31.50
C ASP A 402 -17.48 -12.59 32.23
N GLU A 403 -18.25 -12.12 33.21
CA GLU A 403 -19.23 -12.95 33.93
C GLU A 403 -20.46 -13.29 33.07
N LEU A 404 -20.98 -12.32 32.31
CA LEU A 404 -22.12 -12.57 31.41
C LEU A 404 -21.73 -13.57 30.31
N VAL A 405 -20.56 -13.42 29.72
CA VAL A 405 -20.01 -14.35 28.70
C VAL A 405 -19.82 -15.74 29.29
N LEU A 406 -19.29 -15.84 30.51
CA LEU A 406 -19.08 -17.12 31.18
C LEU A 406 -20.42 -17.82 31.48
N ASN A 407 -21.40 -17.12 32.01
CA ASN A 407 -22.72 -17.70 32.31
C ASN A 407 -23.49 -18.07 31.04
N SER A 408 -23.44 -17.23 30.00
CA SER A 408 -23.97 -17.57 28.67
C SER A 408 -23.30 -18.82 28.08
N THR A 409 -21.97 -18.93 28.19
CA THR A 409 -21.25 -20.10 27.68
C THR A 409 -21.56 -21.36 28.50
N ARG A 410 -21.75 -21.25 29.82
CA ARG A 410 -22.23 -22.34 30.68
C ARG A 410 -23.59 -22.87 30.23
N VAL A 411 -24.54 -21.97 29.94
CA VAL A 411 -25.86 -22.34 29.44
C VAL A 411 -25.76 -23.08 28.11
N VAL A 412 -24.97 -22.58 27.15
CA VAL A 412 -24.76 -23.25 25.86
C VAL A 412 -24.10 -24.61 26.02
N GLU A 413 -23.13 -24.73 26.94
CA GLU A 413 -22.49 -26.01 27.24
C GLU A 413 -23.52 -27.02 27.78
N MET A 414 -24.39 -26.63 28.70
CA MET A 414 -25.46 -27.51 29.21
C MET A 414 -26.43 -27.93 28.10
N ILE A 415 -26.81 -27.01 27.22
CA ILE A 415 -27.67 -27.29 26.07
C ILE A 415 -26.99 -28.26 25.08
N ASN A 416 -25.70 -28.12 24.83
CA ASN A 416 -24.96 -29.00 23.92
C ASN A 416 -24.84 -30.44 24.44
N ASN A 417 -25.03 -30.65 25.74
CA ASN A 417 -25.04 -31.96 26.36
C ASN A 417 -26.43 -32.62 26.35
N LEU A 418 -27.47 -31.96 25.84
CA LEU A 418 -28.80 -32.56 25.69
C LEU A 418 -28.82 -33.68 24.62
N PRO A 419 -29.38 -34.86 24.93
CA PRO A 419 -29.50 -35.96 23.99
C PRO A 419 -30.69 -35.76 23.02
N LEU A 420 -30.53 -34.89 22.03
CA LEU A 420 -31.56 -34.60 21.02
C LEU A 420 -31.88 -35.84 20.14
N LYS A 421 -33.16 -36.13 19.92
CA LYS A 421 -33.60 -37.17 18.98
C LYS A 421 -33.58 -36.62 17.54
N GLN A 422 -32.95 -37.33 16.59
CA GLN A 422 -32.83 -36.87 15.20
C GLN A 422 -34.16 -36.83 14.42
N GLU A 423 -35.19 -37.54 14.89
CA GLU A 423 -36.54 -37.53 14.31
C GLU A 423 -37.58 -37.20 15.39
N GLY A 424 -38.41 -36.17 15.17
CA GLY A 424 -39.60 -35.88 15.99
C GLY A 424 -39.50 -34.76 17.05
N GLU A 425 -38.40 -34.01 17.11
CA GLU A 425 -38.30 -32.82 18.00
C GLU A 425 -39.10 -31.63 17.45
N ASP A 426 -39.68 -30.83 18.36
CA ASP A 426 -40.45 -29.62 17.99
C ASP A 426 -39.54 -28.57 17.32
N GLU A 427 -39.93 -28.07 16.15
CA GLU A 427 -39.18 -27.03 15.42
C GLU A 427 -38.98 -25.76 16.26
N ARG A 428 -39.96 -25.42 17.13
CA ARG A 428 -39.89 -24.29 18.05
C ARG A 428 -38.80 -24.48 19.09
N PHE A 429 -38.67 -25.70 19.61
CA PHE A 429 -37.64 -26.07 20.57
C PHE A 429 -36.25 -25.90 19.95
N LEU A 430 -36.03 -26.43 18.74
CA LEU A 430 -34.76 -26.27 18.02
C LEU A 430 -34.42 -24.81 17.71
N LYS A 431 -35.41 -23.98 17.34
CA LYS A 431 -35.22 -22.54 17.12
C LYS A 431 -34.77 -21.82 18.39
N ILE A 432 -35.34 -22.15 19.55
CA ILE A 432 -34.95 -21.56 20.83
C ILE A 432 -33.54 -21.98 21.23
N LEU A 433 -33.18 -23.27 21.08
CA LEU A 433 -31.83 -23.75 21.35
C LEU A 433 -30.78 -23.03 20.47
N ASN A 434 -31.09 -22.85 19.18
CA ASN A 434 -30.23 -22.10 18.26
C ASN A 434 -30.22 -20.59 18.58
N GLY A 435 -31.33 -20.02 19.06
CA GLY A 435 -31.39 -18.65 19.55
C GLY A 435 -30.49 -18.41 20.75
N ILE A 436 -30.43 -19.33 21.71
CA ILE A 436 -29.50 -19.24 22.86
C ILE A 436 -28.04 -19.31 22.39
N ARG A 437 -27.73 -20.18 21.41
CA ARG A 437 -26.40 -20.23 20.78
C ARG A 437 -26.06 -18.90 20.09
N SER A 438 -27.01 -18.32 19.36
CA SER A 438 -26.84 -17.02 18.70
C SER A 438 -26.64 -15.89 19.73
N ALA A 439 -27.39 -15.87 20.83
CA ALA A 439 -27.21 -14.87 21.89
C ALA A 439 -25.82 -14.99 22.54
N ASN A 440 -25.33 -16.21 22.74
CA ASN A 440 -23.97 -16.46 23.20
C ASN A 440 -22.91 -15.97 22.20
N ASN A 441 -23.16 -16.10 20.89
CA ASN A 441 -22.28 -15.52 19.87
C ASN A 441 -22.26 -14.00 19.93
N VAL A 442 -23.38 -13.33 20.24
CA VAL A 442 -23.42 -11.87 20.47
C VAL A 442 -22.56 -11.49 21.69
N TYR A 443 -22.70 -12.18 22.83
CA TYR A 443 -21.83 -11.95 24.00
C TYR A 443 -20.35 -12.17 23.68
N LYS A 444 -20.02 -13.25 22.95
CA LYS A 444 -18.65 -13.50 22.49
C LYS A 444 -18.17 -12.41 21.53
N GLY A 445 -19.03 -11.93 20.63
CA GLY A 445 -18.75 -10.81 19.72
C GLY A 445 -18.43 -9.51 20.46
N LEU A 446 -19.14 -9.22 21.57
CA LEU A 446 -18.83 -8.07 22.43
C LEU A 446 -17.49 -8.23 23.15
N HIS A 447 -17.17 -9.43 23.63
CA HIS A 447 -15.87 -9.72 24.24
C HIS A 447 -14.73 -9.66 23.21
N GLU A 448 -14.95 -10.19 22.00
CA GLU A 448 -14.02 -10.09 20.87
C GLU A 448 -13.81 -8.64 20.42
N LEU A 449 -14.86 -7.81 20.40
CA LEU A 449 -14.74 -6.37 20.14
C LEU A 449 -13.80 -5.71 21.16
N HIS A 450 -14.01 -5.93 22.46
CA HIS A 450 -13.13 -5.41 23.51
C HIS A 450 -11.69 -5.94 23.38
N PHE A 451 -11.52 -7.24 23.17
CA PHE A 451 -10.21 -7.89 23.06
C PHE A 451 -9.42 -7.43 21.83
N ASN A 452 -10.04 -7.44 20.64
CA ASN A 452 -9.39 -7.03 19.39
C ASN A 452 -9.14 -5.53 19.35
N PHE A 453 -10.04 -4.73 19.93
CA PHE A 453 -9.78 -3.30 20.10
C PHE A 453 -8.50 -3.07 20.92
N HIS A 454 -8.37 -3.75 22.06
CA HIS A 454 -7.22 -3.58 22.96
C HIS A 454 -5.91 -4.10 22.37
N THR A 455 -5.95 -5.21 21.64
CA THR A 455 -4.75 -5.91 21.14
C THR A 455 -4.32 -5.48 19.72
N ILE A 456 -5.23 -4.91 18.93
CA ILE A 456 -4.97 -4.56 17.52
C ILE A 456 -5.22 -3.07 17.27
N ILE A 457 -6.46 -2.60 17.47
CA ILE A 457 -6.86 -1.24 17.07
C ILE A 457 -6.13 -0.18 17.89
N LEU A 458 -6.07 -0.34 19.21
CA LEU A 458 -5.45 0.61 20.12
C LEU A 458 -3.93 0.75 19.87
N PRO A 459 -3.13 -0.34 19.81
CA PRO A 459 -1.70 -0.25 19.47
C PRO A 459 -1.44 0.34 18.10
N GLU A 460 -2.16 -0.06 17.05
CA GLU A 460 -1.94 0.46 15.70
C GLU A 460 -2.38 1.92 15.55
N SER A 461 -3.51 2.32 16.15
CA SER A 461 -3.94 3.73 16.15
C SER A 461 -2.91 4.61 16.82
N MET A 462 -2.44 4.20 18.01
CA MET A 462 -1.41 4.92 18.74
C MET A 462 -0.13 5.06 17.92
N LYS A 463 0.33 3.98 17.29
CA LYS A 463 1.51 3.97 16.42
C LYS A 463 1.36 4.93 15.23
N LYS A 464 0.25 4.84 14.48
CA LYS A 464 0.04 5.62 13.25
C LYS A 464 -0.17 7.11 13.54
N ILE A 465 -0.94 7.44 14.57
CA ILE A 465 -1.20 8.82 14.97
C ILE A 465 0.07 9.46 15.54
N GLN A 466 0.81 8.73 16.38
CA GLN A 466 2.11 9.19 16.91
C GLN A 466 3.12 9.45 15.78
N SER A 467 3.17 8.58 14.76
CA SER A 467 4.06 8.76 13.60
C SER A 467 3.61 9.87 12.62
N GLU A 468 2.46 10.51 12.84
CA GLU A 468 1.85 11.47 11.92
C GLU A 468 1.68 10.89 10.50
N GLU A 469 1.19 9.66 10.42
CA GLU A 469 0.93 8.99 9.14
C GLU A 469 -0.19 9.75 8.40
N PRO A 470 0.05 10.24 7.17
CA PRO A 470 -0.79 11.25 6.53
C PRO A 470 -2.18 10.72 6.24
N THR A 471 -2.31 9.44 5.86
CA THR A 471 -3.61 8.86 5.52
C THR A 471 -4.46 8.58 6.77
N ALA A 472 -3.85 8.27 7.92
CA ALA A 472 -4.52 8.14 9.20
C ALA A 472 -5.01 9.49 9.75
N ILE A 473 -4.17 10.54 9.69
CA ILE A 473 -4.59 11.88 10.12
C ILE A 473 -5.71 12.43 9.21
N GLN A 474 -5.61 12.21 7.90
CA GLN A 474 -6.67 12.57 6.96
C GLN A 474 -7.96 11.82 7.28
N MET A 475 -7.90 10.51 7.53
CA MET A 475 -9.08 9.71 7.90
C MET A 475 -9.77 10.23 9.16
N ILE A 476 -9.02 10.61 10.20
CA ILE A 476 -9.59 11.19 11.42
C ILE A 476 -10.26 12.54 11.13
N THR A 477 -9.64 13.35 10.26
CA THR A 477 -10.20 14.64 9.81
C THR A 477 -11.49 14.44 9.02
N ASP A 478 -11.51 13.46 8.11
CA ASP A 478 -12.68 13.10 7.30
C ASP A 478 -13.83 12.61 8.20
N LEU A 479 -13.54 11.75 9.19
CA LEU A 479 -14.51 11.29 10.18
C LEU A 479 -15.06 12.46 11.02
N GLY A 480 -14.19 13.38 11.47
CA GLY A 480 -14.60 14.59 12.17
C GLY A 480 -15.48 15.49 11.31
N SER A 481 -15.15 15.68 10.03
CA SER A 481 -15.95 16.46 9.08
C SER A 481 -17.34 15.87 8.88
N LEU A 482 -17.43 14.53 8.78
CA LEU A 482 -18.69 13.81 8.64
C LEU A 482 -19.58 13.96 9.88
N ILE A 483 -18.99 14.00 11.08
CA ILE A 483 -19.73 14.26 12.32
C ILE A 483 -20.21 15.72 12.38
N MET A 484 -19.38 16.68 11.94
CA MET A 484 -19.75 18.10 11.90
C MET A 484 -20.91 18.40 10.95
N GLU A 485 -21.05 17.64 9.86
CA GLU A 485 -22.17 17.78 8.90
C GLU A 485 -23.56 17.49 9.50
N LEU A 486 -23.65 16.82 10.65
CA LEU A 486 -24.93 16.59 11.35
C LEU A 486 -25.59 17.90 11.81
N GLY A 487 -24.80 18.96 12.01
CA GLY A 487 -25.26 20.27 12.48
C GLY A 487 -25.68 20.32 13.95
N THR A 488 -25.64 19.20 14.67
CA THR A 488 -25.87 19.05 16.12
C THR A 488 -24.92 17.99 16.67
N THR A 489 -24.81 17.89 17.99
CA THR A 489 -23.94 16.88 18.60
C THR A 489 -24.54 15.46 18.50
N ILE A 490 -23.70 14.43 18.46
CA ILE A 490 -24.16 13.02 18.43
C ILE A 490 -25.08 12.68 19.63
N PRO A 491 -24.75 13.08 20.88
CA PRO A 491 -25.62 12.82 22.03
C PRO A 491 -27.02 13.44 21.89
N GLU A 492 -27.13 14.64 21.31
CA GLU A 492 -28.42 15.28 21.05
C GLU A 492 -29.24 14.51 20.01
N MET A 493 -28.60 14.01 18.95
CA MET A 493 -29.28 13.16 17.95
C MET A 493 -29.76 11.84 18.57
N ILE A 494 -28.93 11.19 19.39
CA ILE A 494 -29.33 9.97 20.12
C ILE A 494 -30.53 10.26 21.03
N ALA A 495 -30.53 11.38 21.78
CA ALA A 495 -31.65 11.77 22.63
C ALA A 495 -32.95 12.05 21.83
N GLN A 496 -32.84 12.53 20.59
CA GLN A 496 -34.00 12.69 19.70
C GLN A 496 -34.54 11.33 19.23
N LEU A 497 -33.68 10.40 18.83
CA LEU A 497 -34.08 9.04 18.47
C LEU A 497 -34.70 8.28 19.65
N GLU A 498 -34.20 8.48 20.87
CA GLU A 498 -34.79 7.92 22.10
C GLU A 498 -36.20 8.44 22.38
N LYS A 499 -36.47 9.71 22.04
CA LYS A 499 -37.84 10.26 22.11
C LYS A 499 -38.74 9.58 21.08
N ILE A 500 -38.24 9.29 19.87
CA ILE A 500 -39.01 8.55 18.85
C ILE A 500 -39.33 7.12 19.35
N LEU A 501 -38.36 6.43 19.95
CA LEU A 501 -38.58 5.12 20.59
C LEU A 501 -39.67 5.21 21.68
N SER A 502 -39.62 6.25 22.52
CA SER A 502 -40.63 6.47 23.55
C SER A 502 -42.03 6.72 22.96
N CYS A 503 -42.13 7.48 21.86
CA CYS A 503 -43.38 7.68 21.13
C CYS A 503 -43.92 6.37 20.53
N LEU A 504 -43.05 5.50 20.00
CA LEU A 504 -43.44 4.19 19.51
C LEU A 504 -43.97 3.28 20.62
N PHE A 505 -43.34 3.31 21.80
CA PHE A 505 -43.84 2.57 22.97
C PHE A 505 -45.18 3.09 23.47
N MET A 506 -45.41 4.41 23.40
CA MET A 506 -46.67 5.06 23.79
C MET A 506 -47.73 5.06 22.69
N GLN A 507 -47.45 4.49 21.50
CA GLN A 507 -48.33 4.50 20.31
C GLN A 507 -48.82 5.91 19.90
N MET A 508 -47.93 6.91 19.99
CA MET A 508 -48.22 8.28 19.57
C MET A 508 -47.83 8.54 18.12
N ASP A 509 -48.54 9.45 17.44
CA ASP A 509 -48.20 9.86 16.07
C ASP A 509 -46.82 10.55 16.02
N ILE A 510 -46.01 10.19 15.02
CA ILE A 510 -44.67 10.72 14.81
C ILE A 510 -44.79 12.16 14.30
N ASN A 511 -44.29 13.13 15.07
CA ASN A 511 -44.21 14.53 14.66
C ASN A 511 -43.32 14.67 13.39
N PRO A 512 -43.70 15.48 12.37
CA PRO A 512 -42.87 15.72 11.18
C PRO A 512 -41.44 16.21 11.47
N SER A 513 -41.18 16.79 12.65
CA SER A 513 -39.82 17.11 13.09
C SER A 513 -38.90 15.89 13.23
N TYR A 514 -39.46 14.69 13.46
CA TYR A 514 -38.71 13.45 13.62
C TYR A 514 -38.34 12.77 12.29
N GLU A 515 -39.10 13.00 11.21
CA GLU A 515 -38.71 12.52 9.87
C GLU A 515 -37.40 13.16 9.41
N LEU A 516 -37.23 14.46 9.71
CA LEU A 516 -36.02 15.21 9.41
C LEU A 516 -34.78 14.68 10.16
N VAL A 517 -34.98 14.08 11.35
CA VAL A 517 -33.91 13.43 12.12
C VAL A 517 -33.52 12.11 11.46
N LEU A 518 -34.49 11.29 11.07
CA LEU A 518 -34.26 10.02 10.37
C LEU A 518 -33.56 10.23 9.02
N ASP A 519 -33.95 11.25 8.26
CA ASP A 519 -33.32 11.61 6.98
C ASP A 519 -31.85 12.02 7.17
N ARG A 520 -31.54 12.78 8.22
CA ARG A 520 -30.15 13.15 8.55
C ARG A 520 -29.30 11.94 8.90
N VAL A 521 -29.82 11.02 9.72
CA VAL A 521 -29.09 9.79 10.09
C VAL A 521 -28.92 8.86 8.89
N SER A 522 -29.93 8.75 8.01
CA SER A 522 -29.85 7.99 6.76
C SER A 522 -28.81 8.57 5.79
N SER A 523 -28.76 9.91 5.66
CA SER A 523 -27.72 10.58 4.87
C SER A 523 -26.33 10.34 5.47
N LEU A 524 -26.18 10.40 6.80
CA LEU A 524 -24.93 10.13 7.50
C LEU A 524 -24.47 8.70 7.25
N ARG A 525 -25.38 7.73 7.40
CA ARG A 525 -25.15 6.30 7.14
C ARG A 525 -24.56 6.08 5.76
N THR A 526 -25.18 6.66 4.73
CA THR A 526 -24.74 6.51 3.33
C THR A 526 -23.33 7.08 3.13
N LYS A 527 -23.06 8.28 3.67
CA LYS A 527 -21.73 8.91 3.58
C LYS A 527 -20.66 8.12 4.33
N PHE A 528 -20.98 7.61 5.52
CA PHE A 528 -20.06 6.79 6.30
C PHE A 528 -19.72 5.48 5.58
N TYR A 529 -20.69 4.80 4.98
CA TYR A 529 -20.41 3.62 4.17
C TYR A 529 -19.53 3.92 2.96
N HIS A 530 -19.72 5.07 2.30
CA HIS A 530 -18.82 5.49 1.23
C HIS A 530 -17.38 5.76 1.71
N LEU A 531 -17.21 6.30 2.93
CA LEU A 531 -15.89 6.52 3.53
C LEU A 531 -15.16 5.18 3.83
N VAL A 532 -15.90 4.16 4.23
CA VAL A 532 -15.36 2.82 4.57
C VAL A 532 -15.10 1.95 3.32
N GLN A 533 -15.82 2.17 2.21
CA GLN A 533 -15.70 1.37 0.99
C GLN A 533 -14.39 1.59 0.20
N THR A 534 -13.89 0.53 -0.43
CA THR A 534 -12.69 0.53 -1.29
C THR A 534 -13.01 1.00 -2.72
N GLN A 535 -12.25 1.99 -3.21
CA GLN A 535 -12.30 2.45 -4.61
C GLN A 535 -10.99 2.15 -5.39
N THR A 536 -9.96 1.61 -4.72
CA THR A 536 -8.60 1.40 -5.26
C THR A 536 -8.03 0.04 -4.84
N ASP A 537 -7.17 -0.55 -5.67
CA ASP A 537 -6.51 -1.86 -5.41
C ASP A 537 -5.49 -1.81 -4.26
N THR A 538 -4.96 -0.62 -3.91
CA THR A 538 -4.06 -0.43 -2.76
C THR A 538 -4.80 0.26 -1.60
N LEU A 539 -4.74 -0.36 -0.43
CA LEU A 539 -5.33 0.14 0.82
C LEU A 539 -4.32 1.00 1.59
N SER A 540 -4.68 2.24 1.89
CA SER A 540 -3.87 3.10 2.76
C SER A 540 -3.94 2.67 4.22
N ALA A 541 -2.95 3.05 5.03
CA ALA A 541 -2.91 2.71 6.45
C ALA A 541 -4.12 3.27 7.23
N GLY A 542 -4.51 4.52 6.96
CA GLY A 542 -5.71 5.12 7.54
C GLY A 542 -7.00 4.38 7.19
N LYS A 543 -7.15 3.93 5.94
CA LYS A 543 -8.31 3.14 5.50
C LYS A 543 -8.33 1.76 6.14
N MET A 544 -7.20 1.06 6.20
CA MET A 544 -7.12 -0.25 6.88
C MET A 544 -7.51 -0.13 8.35
N LEU A 545 -7.07 0.94 9.02
CA LEU A 545 -7.42 1.18 10.42
C LEU A 545 -8.91 1.42 10.61
N LEU A 546 -9.52 2.28 9.78
CA LEU A 546 -10.96 2.56 9.85
C LEU A 546 -11.79 1.31 9.52
N MET A 547 -11.42 0.57 8.48
CA MET A 547 -12.09 -0.68 8.10
C MET A 547 -11.95 -1.75 9.18
N GLY A 548 -10.75 -1.90 9.76
CA GLY A 548 -10.50 -2.83 10.86
C GLY A 548 -11.34 -2.49 12.09
N PHE A 549 -11.41 -1.21 12.46
CA PHE A 549 -12.20 -0.78 13.60
C PHE A 549 -13.71 -0.92 13.34
N ASN A 550 -14.20 -0.49 12.17
CA ASN A 550 -15.60 -0.66 11.78
C ASN A 550 -16.01 -2.14 11.67
N GLY A 551 -15.13 -2.99 11.14
CA GLY A 551 -15.37 -4.42 10.96
C GLY A 551 -15.66 -5.16 12.27
N LEU A 552 -15.11 -4.71 13.41
CA LEU A 552 -15.44 -5.27 14.72
C LEU A 552 -16.92 -5.04 15.09
N PHE A 553 -17.46 -3.86 14.76
CA PHE A 553 -18.87 -3.54 15.02
C PHE A 553 -19.81 -4.19 14.00
N ASP A 554 -19.39 -4.33 12.73
CA ASP A 554 -20.19 -5.00 11.70
C ASP A 554 -20.38 -6.49 12.02
N LYS A 555 -19.33 -7.16 12.50
CA LYS A 555 -19.43 -8.55 12.96
C LYS A 555 -20.47 -8.69 14.08
N LEU A 556 -20.42 -7.80 15.07
CA LEU A 556 -21.40 -7.79 16.17
C LEU A 556 -22.83 -7.57 15.67
N THR A 557 -22.98 -6.64 14.73
CA THR A 557 -24.29 -6.30 14.13
C THR A 557 -24.88 -7.51 13.40
N GLN A 558 -24.06 -8.24 12.62
CA GLN A 558 -24.48 -9.48 11.94
C GLN A 558 -24.93 -10.57 12.92
N GLU A 559 -24.21 -10.79 14.02
CA GLU A 559 -24.63 -11.76 15.04
C GLU A 559 -25.95 -11.36 15.71
N MET A 560 -26.19 -10.06 15.89
CA MET A 560 -27.45 -9.54 16.41
C MET A 560 -28.62 -9.75 15.44
N HIS A 561 -28.42 -9.49 14.14
CA HIS A 561 -29.41 -9.79 13.11
C HIS A 561 -29.78 -11.27 13.07
N ASN A 562 -28.78 -12.16 13.20
CA ASN A 562 -29.01 -13.60 13.29
C ASN A 562 -29.89 -13.96 14.50
N LEU A 563 -29.65 -13.34 15.66
CA LEU A 563 -30.45 -13.57 16.87
C LEU A 563 -31.90 -13.10 16.68
N VAL A 564 -32.11 -11.89 16.16
CA VAL A 564 -33.45 -11.32 15.92
C VAL A 564 -34.23 -12.17 14.93
N ASN A 565 -33.59 -12.64 13.85
CA ASN A 565 -34.22 -13.49 12.84
C ASN A 565 -34.62 -14.87 13.39
N LEU A 566 -33.81 -15.45 14.29
CA LEU A 566 -34.08 -16.77 14.87
C LEU A 566 -35.20 -16.76 15.91
N LEU A 567 -35.22 -15.75 16.79
CA LEU A 567 -36.18 -15.69 17.90
C LEU A 567 -37.44 -14.86 17.60
N GLY A 568 -37.41 -13.96 16.61
CA GLY A 568 -38.49 -13.00 16.35
C GLY A 568 -39.84 -13.61 15.92
N ASN A 569 -39.82 -14.81 15.32
CA ASN A 569 -41.01 -15.48 14.78
C ASN A 569 -41.36 -16.79 15.51
N VAL A 570 -40.92 -16.96 16.77
CA VAL A 570 -41.20 -18.20 17.53
C VAL A 570 -42.55 -18.08 18.25
N ASP A 571 -43.49 -18.96 17.91
CA ASP A 571 -44.81 -19.03 18.55
C ASP A 571 -44.75 -19.79 19.88
N ILE A 572 -44.81 -19.03 20.99
CA ILE A 572 -44.68 -19.56 22.35
C ILE A 572 -46.05 -19.57 23.05
N PRO A 573 -46.44 -20.66 23.73
CA PRO A 573 -47.70 -20.74 24.46
C PRO A 573 -47.93 -19.57 25.43
N THR A 574 -49.13 -18.99 25.39
CA THR A 574 -49.49 -17.84 26.24
C THR A 574 -49.36 -18.10 27.75
N PRO A 575 -49.64 -19.32 28.29
CA PRO A 575 -49.50 -19.56 29.73
C PRO A 575 -48.06 -19.43 30.23
N TRP A 576 -47.06 -19.72 29.39
CA TRP A 576 -45.64 -19.69 29.79
C TRP A 576 -45.14 -18.28 30.14
N LYS A 577 -45.84 -17.25 29.66
CA LYS A 577 -45.56 -15.85 30.03
C LYS A 577 -45.86 -15.55 31.51
N LYS A 578 -46.53 -16.45 32.23
CA LYS A 578 -46.90 -16.29 33.65
C LYS A 578 -45.82 -16.77 34.63
N LEU A 579 -44.78 -17.44 34.13
CA LEU A 579 -43.65 -17.93 34.92
C LEU A 579 -42.85 -16.77 35.53
N ASP A 580 -42.34 -16.96 36.74
CA ASP A 580 -41.57 -15.95 37.48
C ASP A 580 -40.30 -15.50 36.73
N GLN A 581 -39.46 -16.45 36.30
CA GLN A 581 -38.21 -16.17 35.57
C GLN A 581 -38.48 -15.53 34.21
N VAL A 582 -39.54 -15.93 33.50
CA VAL A 582 -39.95 -15.32 32.22
C VAL A 582 -40.46 -13.90 32.42
N LYS A 583 -41.25 -13.65 33.47
CA LYS A 583 -41.74 -12.30 33.80
C LYS A 583 -40.60 -11.36 34.16
N GLU A 584 -39.66 -11.81 34.99
CA GLU A 584 -38.52 -11.00 35.40
C GLU A 584 -37.57 -10.72 34.22
N ALA A 585 -37.31 -11.72 33.36
CA ALA A 585 -36.55 -11.54 32.12
C ALA A 585 -37.22 -10.55 31.16
N LYS A 586 -38.55 -10.63 30.96
CA LYS A 586 -39.30 -9.71 30.10
C LYS A 586 -39.34 -8.27 30.62
N ASN A 587 -39.31 -8.07 31.92
CA ASN A 587 -39.30 -6.74 32.51
C ASN A 587 -38.00 -5.98 32.22
N ILE A 588 -36.90 -6.70 32.02
CA ILE A 588 -35.59 -6.13 31.67
C ILE A 588 -35.29 -6.21 30.16
N ALA A 589 -36.03 -7.02 29.40
CA ALA A 589 -35.79 -7.25 27.99
C ALA A 589 -36.18 -6.05 27.10
N ALA A 590 -35.32 -5.75 26.14
CA ALA A 590 -35.60 -4.76 25.12
C ALA A 590 -36.58 -5.28 24.05
N HIS A 591 -37.39 -4.39 23.50
CA HIS A 591 -38.39 -4.72 22.46
C HIS A 591 -37.77 -4.90 21.05
N ILE A 592 -36.63 -5.60 20.95
CA ILE A 592 -35.84 -5.76 19.72
C ILE A 592 -36.56 -6.52 18.61
N PHE A 593 -37.57 -7.33 18.94
CA PHE A 593 -38.33 -8.12 17.96
C PHE A 593 -39.39 -7.30 17.22
N ASN A 594 -39.64 -6.04 17.63
CA ASN A 594 -40.47 -5.13 16.86
C ASN A 594 -39.61 -4.47 15.76
N PRO A 595 -39.93 -4.65 14.47
CA PRO A 595 -39.09 -4.18 13.37
C PRO A 595 -38.85 -2.66 13.40
N LYS A 596 -39.87 -1.85 13.75
CA LYS A 596 -39.72 -0.39 13.83
C LYS A 596 -38.81 0.05 14.98
N VAL A 597 -38.84 -0.68 16.10
CA VAL A 597 -37.95 -0.43 17.24
C VAL A 597 -36.53 -0.85 16.89
N HIS A 598 -36.37 -1.96 16.19
CA HIS A 598 -35.07 -2.46 15.74
C HIS A 598 -34.38 -1.49 14.78
N GLU A 599 -35.08 -0.96 13.77
CA GLU A 599 -34.53 0.02 12.82
C GLU A 599 -33.99 1.28 13.52
N ILE A 600 -34.72 1.84 14.50
CA ILE A 600 -34.25 3.01 15.25
C ILE A 600 -33.09 2.66 16.18
N LEU A 601 -33.08 1.45 16.76
CA LEU A 601 -31.95 0.98 17.55
C LEU A 601 -30.70 0.86 16.67
N GLU A 602 -30.79 0.38 15.42
CA GLU A 602 -29.65 0.38 14.48
C GLU A 602 -29.12 1.80 14.24
N ASP A 603 -30.00 2.79 14.05
CA ASP A 603 -29.62 4.19 13.92
C ASP A 603 -28.89 4.72 15.15
N ILE A 604 -29.41 4.42 16.35
CA ILE A 604 -28.75 4.80 17.61
C ILE A 604 -27.37 4.16 17.73
N PHE A 605 -27.22 2.87 17.37
CA PHE A 605 -25.94 2.17 17.49
C PHE A 605 -24.95 2.52 16.38
N LEU A 606 -25.42 2.99 15.22
CA LEU A 606 -24.57 3.66 14.23
C LEU A 606 -23.99 4.96 14.80
N LEU A 607 -24.82 5.79 15.42
CA LEU A 607 -24.38 7.04 16.05
C LEU A 607 -23.42 6.77 17.23
N LYS A 608 -23.74 5.82 18.10
CA LYS A 608 -22.85 5.41 19.20
C LYS A 608 -21.52 4.86 18.68
N ARG A 609 -21.52 4.11 17.58
CA ARG A 609 -20.29 3.64 16.92
C ARG A 609 -19.40 4.80 16.47
N LEU A 610 -19.97 5.78 15.78
CA LEU A 610 -19.24 6.98 15.34
C LEU A 610 -18.71 7.81 16.51
N GLN A 611 -19.52 7.95 17.57
CA GLN A 611 -19.10 8.59 18.82
C GLN A 611 -17.90 7.86 19.44
N THR A 612 -17.97 6.53 19.57
CA THR A 612 -16.88 5.71 20.11
C THR A 612 -15.59 5.87 19.31
N MET A 613 -15.67 5.90 17.97
CA MET A 613 -14.50 6.12 17.12
C MET A 613 -13.92 7.53 17.29
N SER A 614 -14.76 8.57 17.28
CA SER A 614 -14.33 9.97 17.43
C SER A 614 -13.67 10.21 18.79
N GLU A 615 -14.34 9.83 19.88
CA GLU A 615 -13.82 10.01 21.25
C GLU A 615 -12.49 9.28 21.44
N PHE A 616 -12.36 8.06 20.90
CA PHE A 616 -11.11 7.31 20.97
C PHE A 616 -9.96 8.01 20.20
N PHE A 617 -10.21 8.46 18.97
CA PHE A 617 -9.19 9.15 18.18
C PHE A 617 -8.82 10.50 18.79
N GLU A 618 -9.77 11.22 19.38
CA GLU A 618 -9.51 12.47 20.13
C GLU A 618 -8.58 12.23 21.33
N LEU A 619 -8.86 11.21 22.16
CA LEU A 619 -7.98 10.84 23.28
C LEU A 619 -6.57 10.47 22.79
N THR A 620 -6.48 9.74 21.68
CA THR A 620 -5.19 9.36 21.11
C THR A 620 -4.43 10.57 20.58
N LEU A 621 -5.11 11.50 19.89
CA LEU A 621 -4.53 12.75 19.42
C LEU A 621 -4.03 13.63 20.58
N GLU A 622 -4.79 13.75 21.66
CA GLU A 622 -4.37 14.53 22.85
C GLU A 622 -3.12 13.92 23.52
N MET A 623 -3.06 12.60 23.68
CA MET A 623 -1.87 11.93 24.19
C MET A 623 -0.67 12.08 23.26
N CYS A 624 -0.86 11.99 21.94
CA CYS A 624 0.20 12.20 20.95
C CYS A 624 0.68 13.66 20.90
N GLN A 625 -0.19 14.65 21.17
CA GLN A 625 0.24 16.04 21.32
C GLN A 625 1.17 16.21 22.52
N SER A 626 0.80 15.62 23.66
CA SER A 626 1.65 15.59 24.85
C SER A 626 2.98 14.86 24.57
N PHE A 627 2.93 13.72 23.86
CA PHE A 627 4.13 12.99 23.41
C PHE A 627 5.11 13.84 22.58
N LYS A 628 4.62 14.84 21.83
CA LYS A 628 5.48 15.78 21.07
C LYS A 628 6.10 16.91 21.92
N GLY A 629 5.77 16.97 23.21
CA GLY A 629 6.15 18.11 24.06
C GLY A 629 5.33 19.37 23.78
N SER A 630 4.13 19.21 23.20
CA SER A 630 3.22 20.30 22.84
C SER A 630 1.86 20.14 23.55
N GLY A 631 1.19 21.25 23.85
CA GLY A 631 -0.14 21.20 24.46
C GLY A 631 -0.15 20.88 25.96
N LYS A 632 -1.23 20.28 26.44
CA LYS A 632 -1.40 19.93 27.86
C LYS A 632 -0.68 18.62 28.17
N HIS A 633 -0.09 18.54 29.36
CA HIS A 633 0.52 17.30 29.84
C HIS A 633 -0.57 16.27 30.17
N VAL A 634 -0.63 15.19 29.37
CA VAL A 634 -1.64 14.12 29.51
C VAL A 634 -1.04 12.77 29.17
N VAL A 635 -1.17 11.81 30.09
CA VAL A 635 -0.86 10.39 29.87
C VAL A 635 -2.09 9.61 30.29
N PHE A 636 -2.77 8.99 29.32
CA PHE A 636 -3.97 8.21 29.61
C PHE A 636 -3.60 6.77 29.98
N SER A 637 -4.30 6.21 30.96
CA SER A 637 -4.25 4.77 31.25
C SER A 637 -5.06 3.98 30.22
N ASP A 638 -4.79 2.69 30.09
CA ASP A 638 -5.57 1.80 29.22
C ASP A 638 -7.06 1.81 29.58
N GLU A 639 -7.41 1.95 30.86
CA GLU A 639 -8.81 2.07 31.28
C GLU A 639 -9.50 3.31 30.69
N GLN A 640 -8.76 4.41 30.53
CA GLN A 640 -9.27 5.64 29.93
C GLN A 640 -9.36 5.52 28.41
N LEU A 641 -8.35 4.94 27.76
CA LEU A 641 -8.32 4.76 26.30
C LEU A 641 -9.39 3.78 25.80
N VAL A 642 -9.72 2.76 26.60
CA VAL A 642 -10.73 1.74 26.26
C VAL A 642 -12.14 2.13 26.71
N LYS A 643 -12.27 3.20 27.50
CA LYS A 643 -13.56 3.69 28.01
C LYS A 643 -14.63 3.89 26.93
N PRO A 644 -14.35 4.50 25.75
CA PRO A 644 -15.38 4.68 24.71
C PRO A 644 -15.96 3.34 24.20
N VAL A 645 -15.13 2.30 24.12
CA VAL A 645 -15.55 0.95 23.70
C VAL A 645 -16.32 0.25 24.82
N ARG A 646 -15.89 0.39 26.08
CA ARG A 646 -16.66 -0.14 27.23
C ARG A 646 -18.03 0.52 27.36
N GLN A 647 -18.13 1.83 27.10
CA GLN A 647 -19.40 2.55 27.05
C GLN A 647 -20.31 1.97 25.96
N PHE A 648 -19.80 1.79 24.73
CA PHE A 648 -20.55 1.17 23.66
C PHE A 648 -21.08 -0.21 24.05
N ILE A 649 -20.23 -1.07 24.63
CA ILE A 649 -20.61 -2.43 25.06
C ILE A 649 -21.68 -2.39 26.16
N ALA A 650 -21.52 -1.51 27.16
CA ALA A 650 -22.48 -1.34 28.23
C ALA A 650 -23.85 -0.87 27.70
N ASP A 651 -23.86 0.09 26.77
CA ASP A 651 -25.06 0.56 26.11
C ASP A 651 -25.70 -0.53 25.24
N PHE A 652 -24.90 -1.32 24.53
CA PHE A 652 -25.36 -2.43 23.70
C PHE A 652 -26.06 -3.50 24.53
N ILE A 653 -25.43 -3.95 25.62
CA ILE A 653 -26.01 -4.95 26.50
C ILE A 653 -27.32 -4.43 27.11
N SER A 654 -27.28 -3.25 27.72
CA SER A 654 -28.42 -2.68 28.44
C SER A 654 -29.65 -2.42 27.55
N ARG A 655 -29.44 -2.08 26.28
CA ARG A 655 -30.53 -1.69 25.37
C ARG A 655 -30.94 -2.77 24.37
N GLN A 656 -30.16 -3.84 24.22
CA GLN A 656 -30.43 -4.84 23.19
C GLN A 656 -30.39 -6.30 23.66
N LEU A 657 -29.69 -6.66 24.76
CA LEU A 657 -29.37 -8.06 25.03
C LEU A 657 -29.93 -8.62 26.36
N LEU A 658 -30.07 -7.77 27.40
CA LEU A 658 -30.57 -8.20 28.70
C LEU A 658 -31.94 -8.89 28.57
N GLY A 659 -32.17 -9.95 29.36
CA GLY A 659 -33.46 -10.65 29.45
C GLY A 659 -33.76 -11.61 28.30
N ILE A 660 -33.13 -11.47 27.13
CA ILE A 660 -33.43 -12.32 25.96
C ILE A 660 -32.90 -13.74 26.15
N THR A 661 -31.67 -13.88 26.63
CA THR A 661 -31.05 -15.19 26.85
C THR A 661 -31.76 -15.93 27.98
N THR A 662 -32.05 -15.25 29.08
CA THR A 662 -32.69 -15.84 30.25
C THR A 662 -34.16 -16.19 30.00
N GLU A 663 -34.87 -15.40 29.17
CA GLU A 663 -36.19 -15.75 28.66
C GLU A 663 -36.13 -17.05 27.82
N ALA A 664 -35.21 -17.15 26.86
CA ALA A 664 -35.07 -18.32 26.00
C ALA A 664 -34.70 -19.59 26.79
N VAL A 665 -33.86 -19.47 27.82
CA VAL A 665 -33.51 -20.59 28.72
C VAL A 665 -34.73 -21.08 29.49
N ALA A 666 -35.57 -20.17 30.01
CA ALA A 666 -36.79 -20.56 30.71
C ALA A 666 -37.77 -21.32 29.79
N TYR A 667 -37.89 -20.93 28.52
CA TYR A 667 -38.68 -21.69 27.54
C TYR A 667 -38.07 -23.05 27.21
N THR A 668 -36.73 -23.13 27.14
CA THR A 668 -36.01 -24.41 26.96
C THR A 668 -36.38 -25.39 28.07
N VAL A 669 -36.42 -24.94 29.33
CA VAL A 669 -36.84 -25.77 30.46
C VAL A 669 -38.30 -26.24 30.27
N CYS A 670 -39.20 -25.37 29.83
CA CYS A 670 -40.60 -25.74 29.58
C CYS A 670 -40.74 -26.84 28.52
N PHE A 671 -40.03 -26.71 27.40
CA PHE A 671 -40.01 -27.73 26.35
C PHE A 671 -39.40 -29.05 26.83
N LEU A 672 -38.33 -29.01 27.63
CA LEU A 672 -37.75 -30.22 28.23
C LEU A 672 -38.75 -30.94 29.15
N LEU A 673 -39.50 -30.19 29.97
CA LEU A 673 -40.54 -30.77 30.81
C LEU A 673 -41.70 -31.36 29.99
N GLN A 674 -42.06 -30.71 28.88
CA GLN A 674 -43.09 -31.20 27.95
C GLN A 674 -42.66 -32.48 27.21
N ASN A 675 -41.39 -32.55 26.78
CA ASN A 675 -40.79 -33.75 26.18
C ASN A 675 -40.78 -34.93 27.16
N LEU A 676 -40.72 -34.66 28.47
CA LEU A 676 -40.86 -35.64 29.55
C LEU A 676 -42.33 -36.02 29.85
N SER A 677 -43.29 -35.66 28.99
CA SER A 677 -44.73 -35.97 29.11
C SER A 677 -45.48 -35.24 30.23
N LEU A 678 -44.98 -34.07 30.67
CA LEU A 678 -45.73 -33.17 31.56
C LEU A 678 -46.59 -32.21 30.72
N ASP A 679 -47.88 -32.07 31.06
CA ASP A 679 -48.72 -31.01 30.51
C ASP A 679 -48.42 -29.67 31.22
N VAL A 680 -47.39 -28.98 30.72
CA VAL A 680 -46.90 -27.72 31.28
C VAL A 680 -47.96 -26.61 31.23
N GLU A 681 -48.80 -26.58 30.19
CA GLU A 681 -49.81 -25.54 30.01
C GLU A 681 -50.91 -25.66 31.07
N HIS A 682 -51.43 -26.87 31.26
CA HIS A 682 -52.47 -27.14 32.26
C HIS A 682 -51.99 -26.89 33.69
N GLU A 683 -50.76 -27.28 34.01
CA GLU A 683 -50.18 -27.11 35.36
C GLU A 683 -49.93 -25.65 35.72
N ILE A 684 -49.59 -24.81 34.74
CA ILE A 684 -49.44 -23.35 34.93
C ILE A 684 -50.80 -22.71 35.16
N GLU A 685 -51.83 -23.09 34.38
CA GLU A 685 -53.18 -22.52 34.50
C GLU A 685 -53.90 -22.90 35.80
N GLN A 686 -53.75 -24.14 36.28
CA GLN A 686 -54.33 -24.57 37.56
C GLN A 686 -53.77 -23.81 38.77
N LYS A 687 -52.52 -23.34 38.70
CA LYS A 687 -51.82 -22.66 39.79
C LYS A 687 -52.03 -21.14 39.80
N ASP A 688 -52.62 -20.57 38.75
CA ASP A 688 -52.83 -19.13 38.56
C ASP A 688 -53.99 -18.52 39.38
N ILE A 689 -54.42 -19.19 40.46
CA ILE A 689 -55.60 -18.79 41.26
C ILE A 689 -55.18 -17.93 42.49
N GLY A 690 -53.89 -17.60 42.65
CA GLY A 690 -53.33 -16.88 43.80
C GLY A 690 -53.06 -15.37 43.59
N ALA A 691 -52.95 -14.61 44.68
CA ALA A 691 -52.83 -13.14 44.70
C ALA A 691 -51.57 -12.54 44.04
N GLU A 692 -50.53 -13.34 43.74
CA GLU A 692 -49.29 -12.85 43.13
C GLU A 692 -49.16 -13.15 41.62
N THR A 693 -50.07 -13.93 41.01
CA THR A 693 -50.02 -14.34 39.57
C THR A 693 -48.63 -14.77 39.07
N LYS A 694 -47.76 -15.32 39.92
CA LYS A 694 -46.42 -15.80 39.54
C LYS A 694 -46.34 -17.29 39.84
N VAL A 695 -45.98 -18.09 38.85
CA VAL A 695 -45.72 -19.53 39.02
C VAL A 695 -44.20 -19.74 39.06
N PRO A 696 -43.62 -20.17 40.19
CA PRO A 696 -42.19 -20.43 40.26
C PRO A 696 -41.77 -21.59 39.36
N LEU A 697 -40.75 -21.40 38.53
CA LEU A 697 -40.22 -22.46 37.67
C LEU A 697 -39.69 -23.65 38.48
N ASP A 698 -39.11 -23.41 39.66
CA ASP A 698 -38.66 -24.43 40.62
C ASP A 698 -39.81 -25.36 41.07
N GLU A 699 -41.03 -24.83 41.27
CA GLU A 699 -42.19 -25.62 41.67
C GLU A 699 -42.68 -26.55 40.56
N LEU A 700 -42.59 -26.13 39.30
CA LEU A 700 -42.93 -26.97 38.14
C LEU A 700 -41.95 -28.13 38.01
N CYS A 701 -40.65 -27.91 38.20
CA CYS A 701 -39.65 -28.98 38.24
C CYS A 701 -39.88 -29.96 39.40
N HIS A 702 -40.30 -29.48 40.58
CA HIS A 702 -40.68 -30.33 41.70
C HIS A 702 -41.96 -31.14 41.45
N LYS A 703 -42.97 -30.58 40.77
CA LYS A 703 -44.15 -31.33 40.36
C LYS A 703 -43.81 -32.38 39.29
N ALA A 704 -42.98 -32.02 38.32
CA ALA A 704 -42.48 -32.93 37.30
C ALA A 704 -41.78 -34.14 37.95
N TRP A 705 -40.87 -33.91 38.91
CA TRP A 705 -40.23 -34.97 39.70
C TRP A 705 -41.25 -35.99 40.26
N ASN A 706 -42.29 -35.49 40.92
CA ASN A 706 -43.31 -36.33 41.54
C ASN A 706 -44.17 -37.09 40.52
N CYS A 707 -44.46 -36.47 39.37
CA CYS A 707 -45.25 -37.10 38.31
C CYS A 707 -44.45 -38.18 37.57
N LEU A 708 -43.21 -37.88 37.21
CA LEU A 708 -42.31 -38.77 36.47
C LEU A 708 -41.92 -40.01 37.28
N LEU A 709 -41.72 -39.86 38.61
CA LEU A 709 -41.50 -40.99 39.52
C LEU A 709 -42.76 -41.88 39.66
N LYS A 710 -43.95 -41.28 39.73
CA LYS A 710 -45.22 -42.04 39.81
C LYS A 710 -45.53 -42.79 38.52
N GLN A 711 -45.19 -42.22 37.37
CA GLN A 711 -45.36 -42.84 36.04
C GLN A 711 -44.26 -43.86 35.71
N GLY A 712 -43.20 -43.94 36.52
CA GLY A 712 -42.12 -44.93 36.35
C GLY A 712 -41.18 -44.64 35.18
N ILE A 713 -41.09 -43.38 34.71
CA ILE A 713 -40.25 -42.98 33.56
C ILE A 713 -38.75 -43.15 33.90
N PHE A 714 -38.35 -42.88 35.15
CA PHE A 714 -37.02 -43.18 35.68
C PHE A 714 -37.08 -43.45 37.21
N THR A 715 -36.00 -44.00 37.77
CA THR A 715 -35.88 -44.25 39.22
C THR A 715 -35.05 -43.17 39.92
N GLN A 716 -35.20 -43.05 41.24
CA GLN A 716 -34.39 -42.12 42.05
C GLN A 716 -32.88 -42.41 41.94
N ASN A 717 -32.48 -43.67 41.79
CA ASN A 717 -31.08 -44.07 41.62
C ASN A 717 -30.52 -43.66 40.24
N LEU A 718 -31.33 -43.75 39.18
CA LEU A 718 -30.97 -43.30 37.84
C LEU A 718 -30.71 -41.78 37.81
N VAL A 719 -31.53 -41.00 38.52
CA VAL A 719 -31.35 -39.54 38.58
C VAL A 719 -30.14 -39.15 39.43
N SER A 720 -29.87 -39.85 40.54
CA SER A 720 -28.65 -39.59 41.32
C SER A 720 -27.37 -39.91 40.54
N GLN A 721 -27.38 -40.98 39.74
CA GLN A 721 -26.30 -41.31 38.81
C GLN A 721 -26.17 -40.24 37.71
N ALA A 722 -27.25 -39.86 37.05
CA ALA A 722 -27.28 -38.79 36.04
C ALA A 722 -26.75 -37.46 36.59
N SER A 723 -27.15 -37.08 37.81
CA SER A 723 -26.68 -35.88 38.52
C SER A 723 -25.18 -35.94 38.81
N SER A 724 -24.65 -37.11 39.18
CA SER A 724 -23.21 -37.29 39.38
C SER A 724 -22.40 -37.12 38.08
N PHE A 725 -22.91 -37.66 36.96
CA PHE A 725 -22.28 -37.49 35.66
C PHE A 725 -22.31 -36.04 35.18
N SER A 726 -23.44 -35.35 35.37
CA SER A 726 -23.59 -33.92 35.06
C SER A 726 -22.65 -33.05 35.90
N ALA A 727 -22.59 -33.29 37.22
CA ALA A 727 -21.70 -32.56 38.12
C ALA A 727 -20.21 -32.76 37.79
N ASN A 728 -19.81 -33.99 37.44
CA ASN A 728 -18.44 -34.29 37.00
C ASN A 728 -18.11 -33.57 35.69
N LEU A 729 -19.03 -33.57 34.72
CA LEU A 729 -18.87 -32.88 33.45
C LEU A 729 -18.72 -31.36 33.64
N LYS A 730 -19.60 -30.76 34.46
CA LYS A 730 -19.56 -29.34 34.81
C LYS A 730 -18.24 -28.96 35.48
N SER A 731 -17.82 -29.71 36.50
CA SER A 731 -16.57 -29.44 37.22
C SER A 731 -15.34 -29.56 36.30
N ALA A 732 -15.31 -30.57 35.42
CA ALA A 732 -14.25 -30.74 34.44
C ALA A 732 -14.18 -29.57 33.45
N TRP A 733 -15.34 -29.08 32.99
CA TRP A 733 -15.42 -27.95 32.08
C TRP A 733 -14.96 -26.64 32.74
N GLU A 734 -15.39 -26.37 33.98
CA GLU A 734 -15.01 -25.15 34.72
C GLU A 734 -13.49 -25.07 34.92
N LYS A 735 -12.85 -26.20 35.26
CA LYS A 735 -11.38 -26.30 35.36
C LYS A 735 -10.65 -25.99 34.04
N ILE A 736 -11.27 -26.24 32.88
CA ILE A 736 -10.70 -25.88 31.58
C ILE A 736 -10.82 -24.39 31.28
N GLN A 737 -11.87 -23.72 31.78
CA GLN A 737 -12.13 -22.30 31.46
C GLN A 737 -11.28 -21.33 32.28
N GLU A 738 -10.95 -21.68 33.53
CA GLU A 738 -10.15 -20.83 34.42
C GLU A 738 -8.77 -20.43 33.83
N PRO A 739 -7.92 -21.35 33.34
CA PRO A 739 -6.65 -20.98 32.73
C PRO A 739 -6.84 -20.16 31.45
N LYS A 740 -7.86 -20.47 30.63
CA LYS A 740 -8.17 -19.72 29.39
C LYS A 740 -8.51 -18.26 29.68
N LYS A 741 -9.27 -18.01 30.76
CA LYS A 741 -9.61 -16.65 31.20
C LYS A 741 -8.36 -15.85 31.58
N ILE A 742 -7.41 -16.47 32.28
CA ILE A 742 -6.15 -15.82 32.66
C ILE A 742 -5.27 -15.57 31.42
N GLU A 743 -5.20 -16.53 30.49
CA GLU A 743 -4.44 -16.39 29.23
C GLU A 743 -4.93 -15.20 28.38
N LEU A 744 -6.25 -15.01 28.28
CA LEU A 744 -6.84 -13.89 27.56
C LEU A 744 -6.44 -12.55 28.20
N LYS A 745 -6.57 -12.43 29.53
CA LYS A 745 -6.16 -11.21 30.26
C LYS A 745 -4.66 -10.96 30.16
N LEU A 746 -3.85 -12.01 30.24
CA LEU A 746 -2.41 -11.93 30.07
C LEU A 746 -2.03 -11.38 28.69
N THR A 747 -2.69 -11.86 27.63
CA THR A 747 -2.48 -11.39 26.25
C THR A 747 -2.78 -9.89 26.12
N VAL A 748 -3.89 -9.43 26.70
CA VAL A 748 -4.29 -8.01 26.72
C VAL A 748 -3.24 -7.14 27.44
N LEU A 749 -2.80 -7.56 28.63
CA LEU A 749 -1.81 -6.82 29.41
C LEU A 749 -0.41 -6.86 28.77
N GLN A 750 -0.03 -7.96 28.12
CA GLN A 750 1.22 -8.06 27.36
C GLN A 750 1.22 -7.12 26.15
N SER A 751 0.12 -7.03 25.41
CA SER A 751 -0.05 -6.05 24.33
C SER A 751 0.12 -4.62 24.85
N SER A 752 -0.48 -4.32 26.00
CA SER A 752 -0.38 -3.01 26.65
C SER A 752 1.05 -2.69 27.06
N ALA A 753 1.73 -3.65 27.71
CA ALA A 753 3.11 -3.52 28.14
C ALA A 753 4.05 -3.28 26.94
N MET A 754 3.87 -4.04 25.85
CA MET A 754 4.67 -3.89 24.62
C MET A 754 4.42 -2.52 23.96
N ARG A 755 3.16 -2.06 23.89
CA ARG A 755 2.80 -0.73 23.38
C ARG A 755 3.49 0.38 24.18
N ILE A 756 3.31 0.37 25.50
CA ILE A 756 3.87 1.39 26.41
C ILE A 756 5.41 1.35 26.37
N GLN A 757 6.02 0.15 26.34
CA GLN A 757 7.47 0.00 26.22
C GLN A 757 8.01 0.60 24.91
N ASN A 758 7.33 0.35 23.79
CA ASN A 758 7.71 0.93 22.50
C ASN A 758 7.60 2.47 22.54
N GLN A 759 6.51 3.00 23.07
CA GLN A 759 6.36 4.46 23.24
C GLN A 759 7.45 5.05 24.13
N LEU A 760 7.80 4.38 25.24
CA LEU A 760 8.86 4.81 26.14
C LEU A 760 10.22 4.79 25.42
N THR A 761 10.53 3.74 24.64
CA THR A 761 11.77 3.67 23.84
C THR A 761 11.86 4.81 22.84
N VAL A 762 10.79 5.07 22.09
CA VAL A 762 10.75 6.15 21.08
C VAL A 762 10.86 7.51 21.75
N TYR A 763 10.14 7.73 22.85
CA TYR A 763 10.18 8.98 23.60
C TYR A 763 11.56 9.27 24.20
N ASN A 764 12.16 8.24 24.83
CA ASN A 764 13.51 8.32 25.38
C ASN A 764 14.55 8.57 24.28
N PHE A 765 14.38 7.94 23.12
CA PHE A 765 15.19 8.22 21.94
C PHE A 765 15.02 9.69 21.52
N MET A 766 13.80 10.19 21.33
CA MET A 766 13.54 11.55 20.86
C MET A 766 14.15 12.64 21.76
N TYR A 767 14.00 12.49 23.08
CA TYR A 767 14.36 13.50 24.08
C TYR A 767 15.56 13.12 24.96
N GLU A 768 16.41 12.21 24.49
CA GLU A 768 17.54 11.69 25.26
C GLU A 768 18.40 12.79 25.90
N GLU A 769 18.64 13.89 25.21
CA GLU A 769 19.48 14.98 25.70
C GLU A 769 18.90 15.66 26.94
N ILE A 770 17.58 15.82 26.99
CA ILE A 770 16.87 16.37 28.15
C ILE A 770 16.92 15.37 29.31
N LEU A 771 16.71 14.08 29.00
CA LEU A 771 16.58 13.01 29.99
C LEU A 771 17.93 12.60 30.62
N THR A 772 19.01 12.65 29.85
CA THR A 772 20.37 12.26 30.29
C THR A 772 21.05 13.32 31.15
N GLN A 773 20.73 14.61 30.96
CA GLN A 773 21.21 15.70 31.83
C GLN A 773 20.84 15.52 33.32
N LEU A 774 19.84 14.67 33.59
CA LEU A 774 19.35 14.38 34.94
C LEU A 774 19.72 12.96 35.42
N HIS A 775 20.57 12.23 34.68
CA HIS A 775 21.08 10.88 35.02
C HIS A 775 19.99 9.81 35.27
N VAL A 776 18.80 9.96 34.67
CA VAL A 776 17.67 9.05 34.94
C VAL A 776 17.69 7.80 34.05
N TYR A 777 18.33 7.85 32.87
CA TYR A 777 18.23 6.80 31.85
C TYR A 777 19.55 6.48 31.14
N THR A 778 19.66 5.25 30.63
CA THR A 778 20.70 4.85 29.67
C THR A 778 20.33 5.33 28.27
N GLY A 779 21.21 6.10 27.63
CA GLY A 779 20.94 6.70 26.32
C GLY A 779 20.86 5.67 25.19
N VAL A 780 19.66 5.44 24.64
CA VAL A 780 19.40 4.51 23.53
C VAL A 780 20.08 5.00 22.24
N ARG A 781 19.95 6.30 21.92
CA ARG A 781 20.64 6.95 20.80
C ARG A 781 22.15 6.94 21.01
N SER A 782 22.63 7.35 22.18
CA SER A 782 24.08 7.36 22.45
C SER A 782 24.69 5.98 22.31
N LYS A 783 24.02 4.94 22.82
CA LYS A 783 24.44 3.55 22.64
C LYS A 783 24.46 3.16 21.17
N PHE A 784 23.39 3.45 20.41
CA PHE A 784 23.33 3.18 18.97
C PHE A 784 24.47 3.85 18.21
N ILE A 785 24.76 5.13 18.47
CA ILE A 785 25.85 5.87 17.82
C ILE A 785 27.21 5.21 18.11
N ILE A 786 27.45 4.79 19.36
CA ILE A 786 28.70 4.12 19.76
C ILE A 786 28.82 2.74 19.10
N ASP A 787 27.77 1.93 19.17
CA ASP A 787 27.75 0.57 18.62
C ASP A 787 27.92 0.60 17.09
N LEU A 788 27.22 1.50 16.40
CA LEU A 788 27.33 1.67 14.94
C LEU A 788 28.73 2.15 14.54
N LYS A 789 29.32 3.10 15.28
CA LYS A 789 30.67 3.59 15.01
C LYS A 789 31.72 2.48 15.19
N ASN A 790 31.61 1.69 16.27
CA ASN A 790 32.52 0.58 16.55
C ASN A 790 32.42 -0.50 15.47
N GLU A 791 31.21 -0.93 15.11
CA GLU A 791 31.01 -1.93 14.06
C GLU A 791 31.47 -1.43 12.69
N MET A 792 31.18 -0.18 12.33
CA MET A 792 31.66 0.42 11.07
C MET A 792 33.19 0.46 11.00
N THR A 793 33.89 0.76 12.10
CA THR A 793 35.37 0.72 12.13
C THR A 793 35.92 -0.71 12.03
N THR A 794 35.22 -1.67 12.65
CA THR A 794 35.58 -3.09 12.61
C THR A 794 35.42 -3.63 11.19
N LEU A 795 34.29 -3.33 10.54
CA LEU A 795 33.99 -3.77 9.18
C LEU A 795 35.01 -3.23 8.18
N LYS A 796 35.34 -1.93 8.24
CA LYS A 796 36.40 -1.34 7.40
C LYS A 796 37.77 -1.99 7.59
N SER A 797 38.11 -2.35 8.82
CA SER A 797 39.38 -3.04 9.13
C SER A 797 39.41 -4.47 8.57
N ILE A 798 38.30 -5.19 8.68
CA ILE A 798 38.15 -6.54 8.10
C ILE A 798 38.22 -6.47 6.57
N HIS A 799 37.54 -5.50 5.95
CA HIS A 799 37.56 -5.29 4.50
C HIS A 799 38.97 -5.08 3.94
N ALA A 800 39.77 -4.23 4.59
CA ALA A 800 41.15 -3.99 4.18
C ALA A 800 41.99 -5.29 4.23
N LYS A 801 41.84 -6.08 5.32
CA LYS A 801 42.54 -7.36 5.47
C LYS A 801 42.06 -8.41 4.46
N LEU A 802 40.76 -8.49 4.20
CA LEU A 802 40.19 -9.44 3.24
C LEU A 802 40.61 -9.12 1.81
N THR A 803 40.69 -7.83 1.46
CA THR A 803 41.17 -7.40 0.14
C THR A 803 42.63 -7.82 -0.07
N GLU A 804 43.50 -7.59 0.92
CA GLU A 804 44.90 -8.05 0.88
C GLU A 804 45.02 -9.59 0.81
N ALA A 805 44.21 -10.32 1.58
CA ALA A 805 44.18 -11.78 1.54
C ALA A 805 43.70 -12.31 0.18
N ARG A 806 42.74 -11.64 -0.45
CA ARG A 806 42.21 -11.99 -1.78
C ARG A 806 43.25 -11.75 -2.87
N GLU A 807 44.00 -10.65 -2.83
CA GLU A 807 45.11 -10.40 -3.76
C GLU A 807 46.19 -11.49 -3.67
N LYS A 808 46.56 -11.88 -2.44
CA LYS A 808 47.49 -13.00 -2.21
C LYS A 808 46.95 -14.32 -2.74
N GLN A 809 45.66 -14.60 -2.53
CA GLN A 809 45.01 -15.81 -3.01
C GLN A 809 44.92 -15.85 -4.54
N GLN A 810 44.67 -14.71 -5.19
CA GLN A 810 44.61 -14.59 -6.65
C GLN A 810 45.94 -14.97 -7.30
N LEU A 811 47.07 -14.53 -6.72
CA LEU A 811 48.41 -14.94 -7.18
C LEU A 811 48.62 -16.46 -7.09
N LEU A 812 48.10 -17.11 -6.03
CA LEU A 812 48.18 -18.56 -5.87
C LEU A 812 47.29 -19.30 -6.89
N ILE A 813 46.09 -18.77 -7.18
CA ILE A 813 45.18 -19.31 -8.19
C ILE A 813 45.81 -19.21 -9.58
N GLU A 814 46.37 -18.06 -9.95
CA GLU A 814 47.05 -17.88 -11.24
C GLU A 814 48.22 -18.85 -11.40
N ASN A 815 48.98 -19.06 -10.32
CA ASN A 815 50.08 -20.01 -10.29
C ASN A 815 49.61 -21.47 -10.45
N ALA A 816 48.51 -21.86 -9.80
CA ALA A 816 47.89 -23.17 -9.97
C ALA A 816 47.32 -23.35 -11.38
N HIS A 817 46.64 -22.34 -11.91
CA HIS A 817 46.01 -22.33 -13.22
C HIS A 817 47.03 -22.42 -14.36
N GLN A 818 48.15 -21.69 -14.29
CA GLN A 818 49.25 -21.79 -15.26
C GLN A 818 49.82 -23.22 -15.33
N ARG A 819 49.99 -23.87 -14.17
CA ARG A 819 50.49 -25.26 -14.11
C ARG A 819 49.49 -26.27 -14.66
N LEU A 820 48.21 -26.11 -14.33
CA LEU A 820 47.14 -26.94 -14.89
C LEU A 820 47.11 -26.79 -16.41
N ASN A 821 47.24 -25.57 -16.95
CA ASN A 821 47.28 -25.31 -18.39
C ASN A 821 48.49 -25.95 -19.10
N TRP A 822 49.67 -25.96 -18.49
CA TRP A 822 50.81 -26.71 -19.03
C TRP A 822 50.57 -28.23 -19.02
N ALA A 823 49.89 -28.75 -18.01
CA ALA A 823 49.58 -30.17 -17.89
C ALA A 823 48.42 -30.65 -18.76
N LYS A 824 47.47 -29.78 -19.14
CA LYS A 824 46.34 -30.09 -20.05
C LYS A 824 46.80 -30.72 -21.37
N GLY A 825 47.95 -30.30 -21.90
CA GLY A 825 48.50 -30.85 -23.14
C GLY A 825 49.12 -32.25 -23.03
N ALA A 826 49.43 -32.70 -21.81
CA ALA A 826 50.13 -33.96 -21.55
C ALA A 826 49.25 -35.03 -20.86
N ASN A 827 48.18 -34.63 -20.15
CA ASN A 827 47.31 -35.55 -19.41
C ASN A 827 45.81 -35.18 -19.56
N PRO A 828 45.00 -36.01 -20.24
CA PRO A 828 43.55 -35.78 -20.40
C PRO A 828 42.77 -35.65 -19.08
N ASN A 829 43.19 -36.34 -18.01
CA ASN A 829 42.50 -36.29 -16.71
C ASN A 829 42.62 -34.92 -16.02
N VAL A 830 43.59 -34.09 -16.42
CA VAL A 830 43.78 -32.73 -15.88
C VAL A 830 42.76 -31.74 -16.47
N ILE A 831 42.13 -32.07 -17.60
CA ILE A 831 41.12 -31.22 -18.24
C ILE A 831 39.89 -31.08 -17.35
N GLU A 832 39.38 -32.19 -16.81
CA GLU A 832 38.23 -32.20 -15.90
C GLU A 832 38.54 -31.50 -14.58
N ILE A 833 39.71 -31.76 -13.99
CA ILE A 833 40.18 -31.12 -12.76
C ILE A 833 40.30 -29.60 -12.94
N SER A 834 40.87 -29.16 -14.07
CA SER A 834 41.00 -27.73 -14.36
C SER A 834 39.66 -27.05 -14.58
N ALA A 835 38.71 -27.70 -15.26
CA ALA A 835 37.36 -27.15 -15.45
C ALA A 835 36.61 -27.05 -14.11
N ALA A 836 36.72 -28.07 -13.26
CA ALA A 836 36.15 -28.05 -11.90
C ALA A 836 36.79 -26.95 -11.03
N PHE A 837 38.12 -26.79 -11.09
CA PHE A 837 38.85 -25.74 -10.37
C PHE A 837 38.44 -24.34 -10.84
N GLU A 838 38.40 -24.10 -12.15
CA GLU A 838 37.97 -22.81 -12.73
C GLU A 838 36.52 -22.47 -12.33
N SER A 839 35.61 -23.45 -12.37
CA SER A 839 34.23 -23.27 -11.94
C SER A 839 34.12 -22.97 -10.44
N ALA A 840 34.91 -23.65 -9.60
CA ALA A 840 34.90 -23.45 -8.14
C ALA A 840 35.49 -22.08 -7.75
N VAL A 841 36.58 -21.64 -8.40
CA VAL A 841 37.13 -20.28 -8.26
C VAL A 841 36.10 -19.24 -8.65
N SER A 842 35.46 -19.39 -9.81
CA SER A 842 34.47 -18.43 -10.31
C SER A 842 33.25 -18.31 -9.39
N ALA A 843 32.74 -19.43 -8.87
CA ALA A 843 31.62 -19.44 -7.92
C ALA A 843 32.00 -18.75 -6.59
N ARG A 844 33.21 -19.01 -6.06
CA ARG A 844 33.69 -18.38 -4.82
C ARG A 844 33.91 -16.87 -5.00
N ASP A 845 34.53 -16.45 -6.10
CA ASP A 845 34.76 -15.04 -6.39
C ASP A 845 33.45 -14.29 -6.64
N GLY A 846 32.46 -14.94 -7.27
CA GLY A 846 31.10 -14.43 -7.39
C GLY A 846 30.45 -14.17 -6.02
N ARG A 847 30.62 -15.08 -5.06
CA ARG A 847 30.13 -14.89 -3.69
C ARG A 847 30.86 -13.75 -2.97
N LEU A 848 32.19 -13.72 -3.00
CA LEU A 848 32.98 -12.69 -2.34
C LEU A 848 32.71 -11.28 -2.93
N THR A 849 32.46 -11.18 -4.23
CA THR A 849 32.07 -9.92 -4.87
C THR A 849 30.66 -9.46 -4.48
N LEU A 850 29.72 -10.40 -4.33
CA LEU A 850 28.40 -10.10 -3.77
C LEU A 850 28.52 -9.59 -2.32
N GLU A 851 29.27 -10.28 -1.46
CA GLU A 851 29.52 -9.87 -0.06
C GLU A 851 30.14 -8.46 0.00
N GLN A 852 31.12 -8.16 -0.85
CA GLN A 852 31.74 -6.83 -0.95
C GLN A 852 30.77 -5.75 -1.44
N THR A 853 29.86 -6.09 -2.35
CA THR A 853 28.84 -5.15 -2.84
C THR A 853 27.87 -4.80 -1.72
N ILE A 854 27.35 -5.80 -1.01
CA ILE A 854 26.48 -5.62 0.16
C ILE A 854 27.20 -4.79 1.23
N GLU A 855 28.47 -5.09 1.50
CA GLU A 855 29.27 -4.35 2.47
C GLU A 855 29.37 -2.86 2.12
N SER A 856 29.65 -2.54 0.84
CA SER A 856 29.80 -1.16 0.38
C SER A 856 28.52 -0.36 0.59
N GLU A 857 27.38 -0.95 0.23
CA GLU A 857 26.06 -0.33 0.40
C GLU A 857 25.70 -0.15 1.88
N VAL A 858 25.95 -1.16 2.72
CA VAL A 858 25.72 -1.09 4.17
C VAL A 858 26.63 -0.03 4.81
N LEU A 859 27.90 0.04 4.45
CA LEU A 859 28.83 1.07 4.96
C LEU A 859 28.41 2.47 4.53
N ALA A 860 27.91 2.66 3.31
CA ALA A 860 27.38 3.92 2.83
C ALA A 860 26.16 4.36 3.66
N ALA A 861 25.19 3.45 3.87
CA ALA A 861 24.00 3.71 4.69
C ALA A 861 24.37 4.03 6.15
N CYS A 862 25.23 3.21 6.78
CA CYS A 862 25.73 3.43 8.14
C CYS A 862 26.39 4.80 8.28
N LYS A 863 27.20 5.23 7.30
CA LYS A 863 27.89 6.52 7.33
C LYS A 863 26.91 7.69 7.30
N VAL A 864 25.93 7.68 6.39
CA VAL A 864 24.95 8.76 6.26
C VAL A 864 24.07 8.86 7.50
N ILE A 865 23.59 7.71 8.02
CA ILE A 865 22.78 7.65 9.24
C ILE A 865 23.56 8.11 10.47
N LEU A 866 24.81 7.66 10.63
CA LEU A 866 25.68 8.09 11.72
C LEU A 866 25.90 9.62 11.67
N GLN A 867 26.18 10.16 10.49
CA GLN A 867 26.36 11.61 10.33
C GLN A 867 25.07 12.38 10.65
N HIS A 868 23.90 11.86 10.23
CA HIS A 868 22.61 12.45 10.54
C HIS A 868 22.35 12.49 12.06
N GLU A 869 22.59 11.40 12.79
CA GLU A 869 22.40 11.37 14.25
C GLU A 869 23.43 12.22 15.03
N LEU A 870 24.68 12.30 14.55
CA LEU A 870 25.68 13.22 15.12
C LEU A 870 25.24 14.67 14.96
N LEU A 871 24.70 15.05 13.80
CA LEU A 871 24.16 16.38 13.57
C LEU A 871 22.87 16.66 14.34
N ARG A 872 22.19 15.64 14.87
CA ARG A 872 21.04 15.81 15.77
C ARG A 872 21.48 16.04 17.22
N THR A 873 22.55 15.40 17.65
CA THR A 873 23.04 15.48 19.04
C THR A 873 23.96 16.68 19.29
N HIS A 874 24.05 17.16 20.53
CA HIS A 874 24.96 18.21 20.96
C HIS A 874 26.41 17.71 21.11
N CYS A 875 26.99 17.27 20.00
CA CYS A 875 28.39 16.86 19.89
C CYS A 875 29.30 17.98 19.33
N ASN A 876 30.57 17.66 19.10
CA ASN A 876 31.52 18.62 18.51
C ASN A 876 31.21 18.89 17.03
N GLU A 877 30.74 17.87 16.30
CA GLU A 877 30.34 18.01 14.90
C GLU A 877 29.17 18.99 14.72
N SER A 878 28.10 18.86 15.51
CA SER A 878 26.96 19.78 15.41
C SER A 878 27.31 21.21 15.84
N LYS A 879 28.09 21.39 16.93
CA LYS A 879 28.61 22.71 17.33
C LYS A 879 29.49 23.34 16.26
N GLY A 880 30.24 22.52 15.52
CA GLY A 880 31.03 22.96 14.37
C GLY A 880 30.13 23.48 13.25
N TYR A 881 29.04 22.77 12.97
CA TYR A 881 28.06 23.16 11.95
C TYR A 881 27.24 24.40 12.37
N ASP A 882 26.83 24.50 13.63
CA ASP A 882 26.16 25.68 14.20
C ASP A 882 27.04 26.94 14.04
N LYS A 883 28.35 26.82 14.30
CA LYS A 883 29.31 27.91 14.07
C LYS A 883 29.45 28.28 12.60
N LEU A 884 29.48 27.28 11.71
CA LEU A 884 29.55 27.51 10.27
C LEU A 884 28.32 28.27 9.76
N PHE A 885 27.13 27.89 10.24
CA PHE A 885 25.88 28.59 9.97
C PHE A 885 25.91 30.02 10.51
N LEU A 886 26.23 30.22 11.79
CA LEU A 886 26.25 31.56 12.41
C LEU A 886 27.26 32.50 11.73
N ASN A 887 28.43 32.00 11.32
CA ASN A 887 29.41 32.80 10.59
C ASN A 887 28.87 33.25 9.23
N SER A 888 28.16 32.38 8.52
CA SER A 888 27.58 32.69 7.20
C SER A 888 26.35 33.61 7.36
N PHE A 889 25.54 33.37 8.39
CA PHE A 889 24.43 34.20 8.82
C PHE A 889 24.88 35.64 9.12
N GLU A 890 25.94 35.83 9.91
CA GLU A 890 26.38 37.17 10.29
C GLU A 890 26.90 37.95 9.08
N LYS A 891 27.64 37.30 8.18
CA LYS A 891 28.05 37.90 6.90
C LYS A 891 26.84 38.33 6.07
N TRP A 892 25.80 37.50 6.02
CA TRP A 892 24.56 37.82 5.31
C TRP A 892 23.79 38.96 5.96
N ARG A 893 23.69 38.98 7.29
CA ARG A 893 23.07 40.07 8.06
C ARG A 893 23.78 41.39 7.82
N ILE A 894 25.11 41.42 7.87
CA ILE A 894 25.92 42.61 7.55
C ILE A 894 25.70 43.04 6.10
N ALA A 895 25.68 42.10 5.14
CA ALA A 895 25.39 42.42 3.74
C ALA A 895 23.98 43.01 3.54
N CYS A 896 22.98 42.49 4.27
CA CYS A 896 21.63 43.05 4.29
C CYS A 896 21.62 44.46 4.91
N GLN A 897 22.33 44.69 6.02
CA GLN A 897 22.46 46.02 6.63
C GLN A 897 23.08 47.04 5.66
N TYR A 898 24.12 46.66 4.91
CA TYR A 898 24.68 47.54 3.88
C TYR A 898 23.65 47.89 2.81
N THR A 899 22.80 46.93 2.45
CA THR A 899 21.72 47.15 1.47
C THR A 899 20.62 48.06 2.01
N THR A 900 20.22 47.91 3.28
CA THR A 900 19.22 48.76 3.93
C THR A 900 19.73 50.18 4.22
N SER A 901 21.04 50.33 4.48
CA SER A 901 21.71 51.62 4.72
C SER A 901 21.96 52.42 3.43
N ARG A 902 21.63 51.86 2.26
CA ARG A 902 21.83 52.46 0.94
C ARG A 902 20.77 53.55 0.70
N ASN A 903 21.01 54.76 1.21
CA ASN A 903 20.12 55.93 1.04
C ASN A 903 20.33 56.73 -0.26
N ASP A 904 21.41 56.50 -1.00
CA ASP A 904 21.68 57.22 -2.26
C ASP A 904 21.39 56.32 -3.46
N VAL A 905 20.22 56.52 -4.08
CA VAL A 905 19.84 55.90 -5.36
C VAL A 905 20.93 56.22 -6.38
N LEU A 906 21.73 55.21 -6.73
CA LEU A 906 22.64 55.25 -7.86
C LEU A 906 21.84 54.98 -9.12
N THR A 907 21.98 55.83 -10.12
CA THR A 907 21.36 55.53 -11.42
C THR A 907 22.12 54.38 -12.08
N PRO A 908 21.45 53.49 -12.83
CA PRO A 908 22.13 52.38 -13.52
C PRO A 908 23.26 52.85 -14.45
N THR A 909 23.11 54.04 -15.05
CA THR A 909 24.15 54.72 -15.84
C THR A 909 25.37 55.15 -15.02
N GLU A 910 25.18 55.58 -13.77
CA GLU A 910 26.28 55.89 -12.84
C GLU A 910 27.02 54.60 -12.41
N GLU A 911 26.29 53.48 -12.24
CA GLU A 911 26.86 52.16 -11.93
C GLU A 911 27.71 51.58 -13.07
N SER A 912 27.32 51.80 -14.32
CA SER A 912 28.13 51.36 -15.46
C SER A 912 29.41 52.18 -15.66
N ILE A 913 29.35 53.51 -15.47
CA ILE A 913 30.55 54.38 -15.47
C ILE A 913 31.51 53.99 -14.34
N MET A 914 30.96 53.58 -13.20
CA MET A 914 31.71 53.05 -12.05
C MET A 914 32.57 51.85 -12.39
N ASN A 915 32.06 50.89 -13.16
CA ASN A 915 32.83 49.70 -13.56
C ASN A 915 34.05 50.02 -14.46
N LEU A 916 34.07 51.21 -15.10
CA LEU A 916 35.17 51.70 -15.92
C LEU A 916 36.25 52.45 -15.12
N LEU A 917 36.00 52.76 -13.84
CA LEU A 917 36.97 53.37 -12.93
C LEU A 917 37.97 52.31 -12.42
N THR A 918 39.20 52.33 -12.94
CA THR A 918 40.32 51.58 -12.36
C THR A 918 40.98 52.34 -11.19
N THR A 919 41.70 51.62 -10.33
CA THR A 919 42.46 52.20 -9.20
C THR A 919 43.45 53.29 -9.61
N ASP A 920 43.94 53.23 -10.84
CA ASP A 920 44.88 54.20 -11.41
C ASP A 920 44.17 55.49 -11.87
N LEU A 921 42.92 55.39 -12.33
CA LEU A 921 42.08 56.51 -12.73
C LEU A 921 41.53 57.31 -11.54
N LEU A 922 41.35 56.67 -10.39
CA LEU A 922 40.88 57.30 -9.14
C LEU A 922 41.79 58.44 -8.63
N HIS A 923 43.09 58.40 -8.97
CA HIS A 923 44.09 59.40 -8.55
C HIS A 923 44.33 60.49 -9.60
N ASN A 924 43.68 60.41 -10.78
CA ASN A 924 43.85 61.36 -11.86
C ASN A 924 42.84 62.52 -11.74
N PRO A 925 43.29 63.79 -11.64
CA PRO A 925 42.39 64.95 -11.59
C PRO A 925 41.55 65.14 -12.88
N LYS A 926 41.89 64.44 -13.96
CA LYS A 926 41.18 64.42 -15.26
C LYS A 926 40.55 63.05 -15.55
N TRP A 927 40.12 62.32 -14.52
CA TRP A 927 39.54 60.96 -14.69
C TRP A 927 38.32 60.92 -15.62
N LEU A 928 37.51 61.97 -15.67
CA LEU A 928 36.37 62.06 -16.61
C LEU A 928 36.80 62.14 -18.08
N GLU A 929 37.88 62.87 -18.39
CA GLU A 929 38.44 62.94 -19.75
C GLU A 929 38.96 61.56 -20.19
N ALA A 930 39.65 60.86 -19.29
CA ALA A 930 40.15 59.52 -19.54
C ALA A 930 39.02 58.48 -19.68
N ILE A 931 37.95 58.58 -18.88
CA ILE A 931 36.74 57.76 -19.07
C ILE A 931 36.04 58.10 -20.38
N SER A 932 36.02 59.36 -20.81
CA SER A 932 35.48 59.73 -22.12
C SER A 932 36.29 59.11 -23.27
N GLU A 933 37.61 59.02 -23.17
CA GLU A 933 38.44 58.29 -24.15
C GLU A 933 38.16 56.78 -24.10
N ILE A 934 38.10 56.18 -22.91
CA ILE A 934 37.81 54.74 -22.73
C ILE A 934 36.42 54.38 -23.27
N ILE A 935 35.38 55.16 -22.96
CA ILE A 935 34.03 54.93 -23.49
C ILE A 935 34.03 55.10 -25.02
N SER A 936 34.79 56.05 -25.58
CA SER A 936 34.91 56.22 -27.04
C SER A 936 35.56 55.01 -27.71
N ASP A 937 36.66 54.51 -27.15
CA ASP A 937 37.33 53.30 -27.64
C ASP A 937 36.42 52.07 -27.51
N LEU A 938 35.73 51.91 -26.37
CA LEU A 938 34.76 50.83 -26.15
C LEU A 938 33.58 50.91 -27.11
N ILE A 939 33.08 52.11 -27.45
CA ILE A 939 32.06 52.30 -28.48
C ILE A 939 32.58 51.81 -29.83
N THR A 940 33.79 52.19 -30.25
CA THR A 940 34.34 51.75 -31.54
C THR A 940 34.60 50.24 -31.60
N MET A 941 35.08 49.65 -30.50
CA MET A 941 35.28 48.21 -30.38
C MET A 941 33.94 47.45 -30.39
N SER A 942 32.94 47.93 -29.66
CA SER A 942 31.60 47.32 -29.62
C SER A 942 30.89 47.44 -30.96
N GLN A 943 31.06 48.54 -31.70
CA GLN A 943 30.57 48.69 -33.07
C GLN A 943 31.22 47.68 -34.04
N ARG A 944 32.54 47.46 -33.92
CA ARG A 944 33.22 46.43 -34.72
C ARG A 944 32.69 45.04 -34.37
N LYS A 945 32.60 44.71 -33.08
CA LYS A 945 32.08 43.42 -32.61
C LYS A 945 30.63 43.19 -33.08
N LEU A 946 29.78 44.20 -32.99
CA LEU A 946 28.40 44.15 -33.49
C LEU A 946 28.35 43.82 -34.99
N SER A 947 29.27 44.34 -35.79
CA SER A 947 29.36 44.02 -37.23
C SER A 947 29.81 42.59 -37.50
N GLU A 948 30.71 42.04 -36.68
CA GLU A 948 31.16 40.66 -36.74
C GLU A 948 30.05 39.69 -36.32
N ASP A 949 29.38 39.97 -35.20
CA ASP A 949 28.28 39.14 -34.68
C ASP A 949 27.10 39.12 -35.67
N ARG A 950 26.77 40.26 -36.30
CA ARG A 950 25.76 40.31 -37.39
C ARG A 950 26.14 39.46 -38.60
N ALA A 951 27.43 39.39 -38.95
CA ALA A 951 27.89 38.50 -40.02
C ALA A 951 27.79 37.02 -39.62
N THR A 952 28.08 36.67 -38.36
CA THR A 952 27.90 35.30 -37.86
C THR A 952 26.44 34.88 -37.80
N LEU A 953 25.53 35.81 -37.47
CA LEU A 953 24.08 35.53 -37.43
C LEU A 953 23.55 35.11 -38.81
N LEU A 954 24.05 35.73 -39.88
CA LEU A 954 23.73 35.36 -41.26
C LEU A 954 24.18 33.93 -41.58
N CYS A 955 25.40 33.54 -41.21
CA CYS A 955 25.88 32.17 -41.43
C CYS A 955 25.03 31.14 -40.66
N VAL A 956 24.71 31.40 -39.38
CA VAL A 956 23.87 30.51 -38.57
C VAL A 956 22.46 30.40 -39.15
N TYR A 957 21.91 31.50 -39.68
CA TYR A 957 20.61 31.48 -40.34
C TYR A 957 20.60 30.59 -41.61
N ASP A 958 21.68 30.62 -42.39
CA ASP A 958 21.81 29.76 -43.58
C ASP A 958 21.87 28.27 -43.20
N ASP A 959 22.63 27.92 -42.14
CA ASP A 959 22.69 26.54 -41.61
C ASP A 959 21.33 26.06 -41.07
N LEU A 960 20.59 26.96 -40.43
CA LEU A 960 19.27 26.69 -39.88
C LEU A 960 18.24 26.44 -40.99
N THR A 961 18.32 27.22 -42.07
CA THR A 961 17.49 27.04 -43.27
C THR A 961 17.71 25.64 -43.87
N SER A 962 18.97 25.25 -44.04
CA SER A 962 19.35 23.91 -44.55
C SER A 962 18.82 22.78 -43.65
N SER A 963 18.91 22.94 -42.34
CA SER A 963 18.45 21.93 -41.38
C SER A 963 16.92 21.79 -41.35
N ILE A 964 16.18 22.90 -41.48
CA ILE A 964 14.71 22.87 -41.55
C ILE A 964 14.22 22.23 -42.85
N GLU A 965 14.91 22.45 -43.96
CA GLU A 965 14.58 21.78 -45.22
C GLU A 965 14.70 20.26 -45.11
N LYS A 966 15.78 19.76 -44.50
CA LYS A 966 15.94 18.31 -44.21
C LYS A 966 14.83 17.79 -43.30
N PHE A 967 14.48 18.54 -42.25
CA PHE A 967 13.43 18.13 -41.32
C PHE A 967 12.04 18.09 -41.96
N LYS A 968 11.75 18.98 -42.93
CA LYS A 968 10.53 18.91 -43.75
C LYS A 968 10.46 17.62 -44.56
N GLU A 969 11.58 17.10 -45.07
CA GLU A 969 11.61 15.81 -45.78
C GLU A 969 11.21 14.65 -44.86
N VAL A 970 11.74 14.62 -43.64
CA VAL A 970 11.41 13.61 -42.62
C VAL A 970 9.93 13.67 -42.21
N TYR A 971 9.40 14.89 -42.02
CA TYR A 971 7.98 15.11 -41.78
C TYR A 971 7.08 14.66 -42.94
N ASN A 972 7.51 14.88 -44.19
CA ASN A 972 6.75 14.40 -45.34
C ASN A 972 6.66 12.86 -45.36
N THR A 973 7.71 12.17 -44.92
CA THR A 973 7.71 10.70 -44.75
C THR A 973 6.73 10.29 -43.66
N HIS A 974 6.71 10.97 -42.51
CA HIS A 974 5.73 10.75 -41.44
C HIS A 974 4.28 10.87 -41.96
N CYS A 975 3.97 11.93 -42.71
CA CYS A 975 2.63 12.13 -43.28
C CYS A 975 2.23 11.04 -44.27
N LYS A 976 3.17 10.52 -45.06
CA LYS A 976 2.92 9.39 -45.97
C LYS A 976 2.55 8.13 -45.19
N LEU A 977 3.36 7.75 -44.19
CA LEU A 977 3.11 6.57 -43.35
C LEU A 977 1.74 6.65 -42.63
N MET A 978 1.39 7.81 -42.07
CA MET A 978 0.08 7.97 -41.43
C MET A 978 -1.08 7.91 -42.43
N SER A 979 -0.89 8.36 -43.67
CA SER A 979 -1.96 8.37 -44.66
C SER A 979 -2.52 6.96 -44.96
N ASP A 980 -1.68 5.93 -44.81
CA ASP A 980 -2.03 4.52 -45.03
C ASP A 980 -2.98 3.96 -43.97
N VAL A 981 -2.91 4.46 -42.72
CA VAL A 981 -3.76 4.02 -41.59
C VAL A 981 -4.87 5.01 -41.24
N LYS A 982 -4.80 6.26 -41.70
CA LYS A 982 -5.73 7.36 -41.35
C LYS A 982 -7.21 7.03 -41.61
N SER A 983 -7.51 6.37 -42.73
CA SER A 983 -8.89 5.99 -43.09
C SER A 983 -9.47 4.90 -42.17
N LEU A 984 -8.61 3.98 -41.72
CA LEU A 984 -8.94 2.89 -40.80
C LEU A 984 -9.16 3.43 -39.38
N ILE A 985 -8.25 4.28 -38.88
CA ILE A 985 -8.37 4.98 -37.60
C ILE A 985 -9.69 5.78 -37.54
N LYS A 986 -10.02 6.53 -38.60
CA LYS A 986 -11.29 7.28 -38.67
C LYS A 986 -12.51 6.35 -38.59
N SER A 987 -12.42 5.14 -39.13
CA SER A 987 -13.49 4.15 -39.04
C SER A 987 -13.55 3.52 -37.64
N MET A 988 -12.40 3.28 -37.00
CA MET A 988 -12.27 2.79 -35.61
C MET A 988 -12.88 3.74 -34.57
N THR A 989 -12.90 5.06 -34.81
CA THR A 989 -13.58 6.02 -33.90
C THR A 989 -15.08 5.77 -33.72
N LYS A 990 -15.71 5.03 -34.65
CA LYS A 990 -17.14 4.68 -34.63
C LYS A 990 -17.42 3.31 -33.98
N ILE A 991 -16.38 2.60 -33.55
CA ILE A 991 -16.47 1.30 -32.88
C ILE A 991 -16.55 1.56 -31.38
N GLU A 992 -17.63 1.12 -30.71
CA GLU A 992 -17.88 1.45 -29.29
C GLU A 992 -16.71 1.08 -28.36
N ASP A 993 -16.09 -0.09 -28.57
CA ASP A 993 -15.00 -0.59 -27.70
C ASP A 993 -13.65 0.14 -27.88
N TYR A 994 -13.42 0.74 -29.05
CA TYR A 994 -12.16 1.44 -29.40
C TYR A 994 -12.36 2.95 -29.60
N GLY A 995 -13.60 3.43 -29.56
CA GLY A 995 -14.00 4.75 -29.99
C GLY A 995 -13.35 5.87 -29.19
N THR A 996 -13.32 5.73 -27.86
CA THR A 996 -12.71 6.72 -26.95
C THR A 996 -11.20 6.81 -27.15
N GLN A 997 -10.50 5.67 -27.19
CA GLN A 997 -9.04 5.63 -27.36
C GLN A 997 -8.60 6.12 -28.75
N THR A 998 -9.35 5.74 -29.79
CA THR A 998 -9.07 6.19 -31.16
C THR A 998 -9.38 7.69 -31.32
N GLN A 999 -10.42 8.20 -30.66
CA GLN A 999 -10.73 9.64 -30.67
C GLN A 999 -9.65 10.45 -29.95
N GLN A 1000 -9.14 9.93 -28.82
CA GLN A 1000 -8.02 10.53 -28.10
C GLN A 1000 -6.77 10.57 -28.98
N PHE A 1001 -6.39 9.44 -29.59
CA PHE A 1001 -5.27 9.39 -30.52
C PHE A 1001 -5.42 10.38 -31.69
N VAL A 1002 -6.60 10.48 -32.30
CA VAL A 1002 -6.84 11.43 -33.41
C VAL A 1002 -6.72 12.89 -32.95
N SER A 1003 -7.13 13.20 -31.72
CA SER A 1003 -6.96 14.53 -31.13
C SER A 1003 -5.47 14.84 -30.90
N ASP A 1004 -4.75 13.90 -30.29
CA ASP A 1004 -3.34 14.07 -29.96
C ASP A 1004 -2.47 14.15 -31.23
N TYR A 1005 -2.79 13.32 -32.23
CA TYR A 1005 -2.17 13.37 -33.55
C TYR A 1005 -2.43 14.69 -34.29
N ARG A 1006 -3.64 15.26 -34.17
CA ARG A 1006 -3.92 16.56 -34.78
C ARG A 1006 -3.03 17.65 -34.17
N GLN A 1007 -2.94 17.70 -32.85
CA GLN A 1007 -2.06 18.66 -32.16
C GLN A 1007 -0.59 18.44 -32.55
N TYR A 1008 -0.16 17.19 -32.73
CA TYR A 1008 1.18 16.86 -33.19
C TYR A 1008 1.49 17.42 -34.58
N ILE A 1009 0.57 17.27 -35.54
CA ILE A 1009 0.70 17.84 -36.89
C ILE A 1009 0.59 19.37 -36.90
N ASP A 1010 -0.25 19.93 -36.04
CA ASP A 1010 -0.38 21.38 -35.90
C ASP A 1010 0.94 22.00 -35.39
N ASN A 1011 1.70 21.31 -34.54
CA ASN A 1011 3.01 21.75 -34.08
C ASN A 1011 4.04 21.79 -35.22
N PHE A 1012 4.12 20.77 -36.08
CA PHE A 1012 4.96 20.80 -37.28
C PHE A 1012 4.56 21.92 -38.24
N SER A 1013 3.26 22.06 -38.50
CA SER A 1013 2.73 23.08 -39.42
C SER A 1013 3.02 24.49 -38.90
N SER A 1014 2.88 24.69 -37.59
CA SER A 1014 3.17 25.96 -36.93
C SER A 1014 4.67 26.27 -36.95
N LEU A 1015 5.53 25.29 -36.67
CA LEU A 1015 6.99 25.41 -36.79
C LEU A 1015 7.40 25.87 -38.20
N PHE A 1016 6.91 25.18 -39.24
CA PHE A 1016 7.27 25.51 -40.62
C PHE A 1016 6.67 26.81 -41.13
N SER A 1017 5.47 27.19 -40.65
CA SER A 1017 4.85 28.47 -41.00
C SER A 1017 5.50 29.66 -40.30
N LYS A 1018 6.02 29.44 -39.10
CA LYS A 1018 6.71 30.47 -38.32
C LYS A 1018 8.11 30.72 -38.83
N PHE A 1019 8.82 29.69 -39.29
CA PHE A 1019 10.12 29.85 -39.91
C PHE A 1019 10.07 30.66 -41.23
N LYS A 1020 10.64 31.86 -41.22
CA LYS A 1020 10.67 32.84 -42.33
C LYS A 1020 12.04 33.51 -42.44
N LYS A 1021 12.25 34.27 -43.53
CA LYS A 1021 13.52 34.97 -43.80
C LYS A 1021 13.90 36.03 -42.76
N ASP A 1022 12.90 36.71 -42.20
CA ASP A 1022 13.06 37.75 -41.20
C ASP A 1022 12.43 37.29 -39.88
N MET A 1023 13.09 36.37 -39.18
CA MET A 1023 12.64 35.91 -37.86
C MET A 1023 12.91 36.97 -36.80
N ASN A 1024 11.93 37.24 -35.95
CA ASN A 1024 12.17 37.96 -34.69
C ASN A 1024 12.45 36.95 -33.56
N LEU A 1025 12.93 37.45 -32.42
CA LEU A 1025 13.26 36.65 -31.22
C LEU A 1025 12.07 35.79 -30.75
N GLU A 1026 10.86 36.33 -30.82
CA GLU A 1026 9.64 35.65 -30.37
C GLU A 1026 9.28 34.48 -31.29
N ASP A 1027 9.41 34.67 -32.61
CA ASP A 1027 9.17 33.64 -33.60
C ASP A 1027 10.17 32.49 -33.46
N VAL A 1028 11.44 32.76 -33.11
CA VAL A 1028 12.45 31.71 -32.86
C VAL A 1028 12.17 30.96 -31.56
N LYS A 1029 11.84 31.66 -30.47
CA LYS A 1029 11.44 31.01 -29.20
C LYS A 1029 10.22 30.12 -29.40
N THR A 1030 9.23 30.61 -30.15
CA THR A 1030 8.04 29.82 -30.50
C THR A 1030 8.41 28.56 -31.30
N CYS A 1031 9.37 28.65 -32.23
CA CYS A 1031 9.89 27.48 -32.96
C CYS A 1031 10.58 26.47 -32.04
N VAL A 1032 11.37 26.93 -31.06
CA VAL A 1032 12.01 26.07 -30.04
C VAL A 1032 10.97 25.39 -29.17
N ASP A 1033 9.93 26.11 -28.74
CA ASP A 1033 8.82 25.55 -27.97
C ASP A 1033 8.10 24.45 -28.75
N TYR A 1034 7.83 24.68 -30.05
CA TYR A 1034 7.27 23.65 -30.91
C TYR A 1034 8.20 22.43 -31.05
N LEU A 1035 9.52 22.61 -31.15
CA LEU A 1035 10.47 21.48 -31.20
C LEU A 1035 10.50 20.66 -29.90
N HIS A 1036 10.43 21.29 -28.73
CA HIS A 1036 10.33 20.56 -27.45
C HIS A 1036 8.99 19.84 -27.30
N LEU A 1037 7.89 20.46 -27.73
CA LEU A 1037 6.58 19.79 -27.77
C LEU A 1037 6.59 18.59 -28.72
N LEU A 1038 7.31 18.68 -29.84
CA LEU A 1038 7.51 17.56 -30.76
C LEU A 1038 8.39 16.47 -30.12
N GLU A 1039 9.47 16.82 -29.43
CA GLU A 1039 10.36 15.87 -28.73
C GLU A 1039 9.60 15.02 -27.72
N GLN A 1040 8.83 15.67 -26.83
CA GLN A 1040 8.07 15.00 -25.77
C GLN A 1040 6.96 14.11 -26.31
N ARG A 1041 6.31 14.51 -27.41
CA ARG A 1041 5.14 13.79 -27.95
C ARG A 1041 5.50 12.75 -29.01
N THR A 1042 6.67 12.82 -29.63
CA THR A 1042 7.04 11.89 -30.73
C THR A 1042 7.04 10.45 -30.25
N GLU A 1043 7.61 10.14 -29.08
CA GLU A 1043 7.60 8.77 -28.57
C GLU A 1043 6.19 8.25 -28.28
N GLN A 1044 5.37 9.09 -27.66
CA GLN A 1044 3.99 8.78 -27.33
C GLN A 1044 3.16 8.53 -28.60
N ILE A 1045 3.18 9.43 -29.59
CA ILE A 1045 2.37 9.30 -30.81
C ILE A 1045 2.73 8.03 -31.59
N TYR A 1046 4.03 7.70 -31.67
CA TYR A 1046 4.48 6.50 -32.37
C TYR A 1046 4.14 5.22 -31.60
N GLY A 1047 4.22 5.26 -30.27
CA GLY A 1047 3.84 4.16 -29.38
C GLY A 1047 2.32 3.94 -29.33
N ASP A 1048 1.53 5.01 -29.23
CA ASP A 1048 0.08 4.96 -29.10
C ASP A 1048 -0.59 4.37 -30.35
N LEU A 1049 -0.05 4.65 -31.55
CA LEU A 1049 -0.51 4.00 -32.78
C LEU A 1049 -0.36 2.47 -32.72
N LEU A 1050 0.75 1.97 -32.18
CA LEU A 1050 1.01 0.54 -32.01
C LEU A 1050 0.28 -0.04 -30.78
N ASN A 1051 0.02 0.75 -29.75
CA ASN A 1051 -0.76 0.32 -28.58
C ASN A 1051 -2.25 0.12 -28.91
N LEU A 1052 -2.77 0.79 -29.94
CA LEU A 1052 -4.08 0.48 -30.51
C LEU A 1052 -4.16 -0.96 -31.07
N GLU A 1053 -3.01 -1.58 -31.41
CA GLU A 1053 -2.88 -2.99 -31.79
C GLU A 1053 -2.93 -3.94 -30.55
N ALA A 1054 -2.41 -3.51 -29.39
CA ALA A 1054 -2.03 -4.38 -28.28
C ALA A 1054 -3.18 -4.85 -27.37
N LYS A 1055 -4.39 -4.29 -27.48
CA LYS A 1055 -5.57 -4.75 -26.72
C LYS A 1055 -6.20 -6.01 -27.33
N ARG A 1056 -5.49 -7.13 -27.22
CA ARG A 1056 -6.06 -8.46 -27.02
C ARG A 1056 -5.62 -8.94 -25.64
N ASN A 1057 -6.55 -9.01 -24.68
CA ASN A 1057 -6.38 -9.88 -23.52
C ASN A 1057 -6.32 -11.33 -24.03
N ARG A 1058 -5.10 -11.79 -24.32
CA ARG A 1058 -4.81 -13.22 -24.44
C ARG A 1058 -5.03 -13.83 -23.04
N PRO A 1059 -5.84 -14.89 -22.87
CA PRO A 1059 -5.74 -15.70 -21.66
C PRO A 1059 -4.31 -16.25 -21.55
N GLN A 1060 -3.69 -16.10 -20.38
CA GLN A 1060 -2.34 -16.59 -20.09
C GLN A 1060 -2.30 -18.12 -20.23
N LEU A 1061 -1.31 -18.60 -20.98
CA LEU A 1061 -0.98 -20.00 -21.13
C LEU A 1061 -0.41 -20.54 -19.80
N ILE A 1062 -1.16 -21.40 -19.13
CA ILE A 1062 -0.62 -22.26 -18.07
C ILE A 1062 0.21 -23.36 -18.76
N ARG A 1063 1.48 -23.51 -18.39
CA ARG A 1063 2.29 -24.68 -18.72
C ARG A 1063 1.62 -25.91 -18.08
N GLN A 1064 1.19 -26.86 -18.90
CA GLN A 1064 0.82 -28.19 -18.42
C GLN A 1064 1.82 -29.19 -18.99
N ASP A 1065 2.71 -29.68 -18.14
CA ASP A 1065 3.55 -30.83 -18.46
C ASP A 1065 2.71 -32.11 -18.48
N CYS A 1066 3.10 -32.94 -19.45
CA CYS A 1066 2.51 -34.21 -19.83
C CYS A 1066 2.59 -35.24 -18.70
N VAL A 1067 1.47 -35.88 -18.30
CA VAL A 1067 1.42 -37.34 -18.01
C VAL A 1067 0.00 -37.86 -18.24
N SER A 1068 -0.04 -38.98 -18.98
CA SER A 1068 -1.13 -39.92 -19.27
C SER A 1068 -2.08 -40.28 -18.12
N VAL A 1069 -3.35 -40.61 -18.48
CA VAL A 1069 -4.10 -41.85 -18.15
C VAL A 1069 -5.62 -41.61 -18.29
N SER A 1070 -6.30 -42.42 -19.12
CA SER A 1070 -7.78 -42.60 -19.18
C SER A 1070 -8.28 -43.34 -17.91
N PRO A 1071 -9.57 -43.38 -17.46
CA PRO A 1071 -10.81 -43.35 -18.25
C PRO A 1071 -12.09 -42.76 -17.55
N ALA A 1072 -13.22 -42.85 -18.26
CA ALA A 1072 -14.58 -43.14 -17.75
C ALA A 1072 -15.50 -42.06 -17.09
N LYS A 1073 -16.67 -41.94 -17.74
CA LYS A 1073 -18.06 -41.87 -17.21
C LYS A 1073 -18.60 -40.60 -16.52
N MET A 1074 -19.72 -40.15 -17.13
CA MET A 1074 -20.88 -39.40 -16.61
C MET A 1074 -20.70 -37.86 -16.48
N ALA A 1075 -21.62 -36.99 -16.92
CA ALA A 1075 -23.05 -37.16 -17.20
C ALA A 1075 -23.60 -36.18 -18.26
N LYS A 1076 -24.59 -36.70 -18.99
CA LYS A 1076 -25.73 -36.08 -19.70
C LYS A 1076 -25.85 -34.55 -19.75
N GLN A 1077 -26.05 -34.05 -20.97
CA GLN A 1077 -27.34 -33.45 -21.33
C GLN A 1077 -27.67 -33.73 -22.80
N GLU A 1078 -28.86 -34.31 -23.01
CA GLU A 1078 -29.46 -34.58 -24.31
C GLU A 1078 -29.82 -33.28 -25.03
N ASN A 1079 -29.59 -33.25 -26.35
CA ASN A 1079 -30.56 -32.66 -27.25
C ASN A 1079 -30.50 -33.34 -28.63
N THR A 1080 -31.48 -34.21 -28.86
CA THR A 1080 -31.94 -34.70 -30.16
C THR A 1080 -32.27 -33.57 -31.12
N LYS A 1081 -31.49 -33.36 -32.19
CA LYS A 1081 -31.95 -32.87 -33.51
C LYS A 1081 -31.08 -33.50 -34.61
N GLY A 1082 -31.74 -33.97 -35.68
CA GLY A 1082 -31.23 -34.94 -36.66
C GLY A 1082 -29.92 -34.58 -37.37
N GLN A 1083 -29.28 -35.61 -37.93
CA GLN A 1083 -28.01 -35.59 -38.69
C GLN A 1083 -27.85 -34.30 -39.51
N GLN A 1084 -27.27 -33.27 -38.89
CA GLN A 1084 -26.98 -32.02 -39.55
C GLN A 1084 -25.72 -32.23 -40.38
N ARG A 1085 -25.87 -32.01 -41.69
CA ARG A 1085 -24.78 -32.05 -42.66
C ARG A 1085 -23.70 -31.06 -42.20
N ASN A 1086 -22.47 -31.53 -42.03
CA ASN A 1086 -21.37 -30.61 -41.80
C ASN A 1086 -21.23 -29.72 -43.06
N ALA A 1087 -21.53 -28.42 -42.91
CA ALA A 1087 -21.57 -27.48 -44.03
C ALA A 1087 -20.21 -27.34 -44.72
N TYR A 1088 -19.11 -27.48 -43.96
CA TYR A 1088 -17.76 -27.48 -44.50
C TYR A 1088 -17.51 -28.71 -45.38
N ALA A 1089 -17.85 -29.90 -44.90
CA ALA A 1089 -17.75 -31.15 -45.64
C ALA A 1089 -18.55 -31.12 -46.96
N VAL A 1090 -19.78 -30.58 -46.92
CA VAL A 1090 -20.63 -30.39 -48.11
C VAL A 1090 -20.03 -29.37 -49.08
N ASN A 1091 -19.39 -28.31 -48.59
CA ASN A 1091 -18.72 -27.33 -49.44
C ASN A 1091 -17.48 -27.92 -50.13
N VAL A 1092 -16.70 -28.76 -49.44
CA VAL A 1092 -15.59 -29.51 -50.04
C VAL A 1092 -16.11 -30.41 -51.16
N TRP A 1093 -17.18 -31.18 -50.92
CA TRP A 1093 -17.81 -32.01 -51.95
C TRP A 1093 -18.25 -31.20 -53.18
N ARG A 1094 -18.91 -30.06 -52.96
CA ARG A 1094 -19.35 -29.17 -54.04
C ARG A 1094 -18.17 -28.61 -54.82
N ARG A 1095 -17.08 -28.22 -54.15
CA ARG A 1095 -15.88 -27.67 -54.82
C ARG A 1095 -15.18 -28.74 -55.68
N VAL A 1096 -15.05 -29.96 -55.17
CA VAL A 1096 -14.49 -31.09 -55.93
C VAL A 1096 -15.36 -31.41 -57.15
N LYS A 1097 -16.68 -31.39 -57.01
CA LYS A 1097 -17.63 -31.55 -58.13
C LYS A 1097 -17.41 -30.50 -59.21
N MET A 1098 -17.31 -29.22 -58.84
CA MET A 1098 -17.09 -28.13 -59.79
C MET A 1098 -15.76 -28.27 -60.56
N LYS A 1099 -14.68 -28.69 -59.89
CA LYS A 1099 -13.40 -28.99 -60.54
C LYS A 1099 -13.52 -30.13 -61.55
N LEU A 1100 -14.18 -31.24 -61.18
CA LEU A 1100 -14.36 -32.42 -62.05
C LEU A 1100 -15.32 -32.17 -63.22
N GLU A 1101 -16.28 -31.25 -63.06
CA GLU A 1101 -17.16 -30.82 -64.15
C GLU A 1101 -16.49 -29.81 -65.09
N GLY A 1102 -15.34 -29.25 -64.68
CA GLY A 1102 -14.60 -28.23 -65.42
C GLY A 1102 -15.18 -26.84 -65.27
N ARG A 1103 -15.83 -26.53 -64.14
CA ARG A 1103 -16.45 -25.24 -63.83
C ARG A 1103 -15.73 -24.52 -62.68
N ASP A 1104 -14.40 -24.64 -62.66
CA ASP A 1104 -13.51 -23.97 -61.71
C ASP A 1104 -12.31 -23.44 -62.52
N PRO A 1105 -11.94 -22.14 -62.47
CA PRO A 1105 -12.25 -21.14 -61.42
C PRO A 1105 -13.69 -20.60 -61.42
N ASP A 1106 -14.31 -20.47 -62.60
CA ASP A 1106 -15.63 -19.83 -62.76
C ASP A 1106 -16.78 -20.86 -62.88
N PRO A 1107 -17.76 -20.85 -61.96
CA PRO A 1107 -18.95 -21.71 -62.01
C PRO A 1107 -19.80 -21.59 -63.29
N GLY A 1108 -19.83 -20.40 -63.89
CA GLY A 1108 -20.67 -20.06 -65.03
C GLY A 1108 -20.15 -20.63 -66.36
N ARG A 1109 -18.85 -20.94 -66.45
CA ARG A 1109 -18.19 -21.41 -67.68
C ARG A 1109 -17.66 -22.83 -67.51
N LYS A 1110 -17.87 -23.67 -68.53
CA LYS A 1110 -17.32 -25.04 -68.57
C LYS A 1110 -16.05 -25.07 -69.41
N TYR A 1111 -14.90 -25.18 -68.76
CA TYR A 1111 -13.57 -25.24 -69.36
C TYR A 1111 -13.26 -26.65 -69.88
N THR A 1112 -12.54 -26.71 -71.00
CA THR A 1112 -11.93 -27.95 -71.48
C THR A 1112 -10.82 -28.41 -70.52
N SER A 1113 -10.39 -29.67 -70.63
CA SER A 1113 -9.31 -30.16 -69.77
C SER A 1113 -8.00 -29.42 -70.05
N GLN A 1114 -7.74 -29.03 -71.29
CA GLN A 1114 -6.53 -28.28 -71.66
C GLN A 1114 -6.54 -26.88 -71.02
N GLU A 1115 -7.62 -26.11 -71.19
CA GLU A 1115 -7.73 -24.76 -70.62
C GLU A 1115 -7.64 -24.76 -69.09
N GLN A 1116 -8.21 -25.77 -68.42
CA GLN A 1116 -8.15 -25.83 -66.96
C GLN A 1116 -6.75 -26.19 -66.45
N VAL A 1117 -6.00 -27.02 -67.19
CA VAL A 1117 -4.60 -27.35 -66.86
C VAL A 1117 -3.71 -26.13 -67.10
N ASP A 1118 -3.85 -25.45 -68.24
CA ASP A 1118 -3.07 -24.25 -68.54
C ASP A 1118 -3.33 -23.13 -67.53
N TYR A 1119 -4.60 -22.98 -67.08
CA TYR A 1119 -4.94 -22.06 -65.99
C TYR A 1119 -4.25 -22.43 -64.68
N VAL A 1120 -4.33 -23.70 -64.27
CA VAL A 1120 -3.75 -24.15 -62.99
C VAL A 1120 -2.23 -24.03 -63.00
N ILE A 1121 -1.55 -24.38 -64.10
CA ILE A 1121 -0.10 -24.24 -64.22
C ILE A 1121 0.27 -22.76 -64.13
N ARG A 1122 -0.41 -21.89 -64.87
CA ARG A 1122 -0.12 -20.45 -64.86
C ARG A 1122 -0.26 -19.84 -63.46
N GLU A 1123 -1.28 -20.21 -62.71
CA GLU A 1123 -1.46 -19.72 -61.33
C GLU A 1123 -0.45 -20.32 -60.35
N ALA A 1124 -0.09 -21.60 -60.51
CA ALA A 1124 0.87 -22.29 -59.64
C ALA A 1124 2.32 -21.86 -59.88
N THR A 1125 2.66 -21.44 -61.11
CA THR A 1125 4.00 -20.93 -61.46
C THR A 1125 4.07 -19.41 -61.45
N ASN A 1126 3.00 -18.73 -61.04
CA ASN A 1126 3.03 -17.28 -60.94
C ASN A 1126 3.93 -16.88 -59.76
N LEU A 1127 4.99 -16.13 -60.06
CA LEU A 1127 5.93 -15.64 -59.05
C LEU A 1127 5.24 -14.79 -57.99
N ASP A 1128 4.21 -14.03 -58.36
CA ASP A 1128 3.44 -13.21 -57.41
C ASP A 1128 2.68 -14.10 -56.40
N ASN A 1129 2.16 -15.25 -56.85
CA ASN A 1129 1.49 -16.19 -55.95
C ASN A 1129 2.49 -16.96 -55.10
N LEU A 1130 3.63 -17.36 -55.69
CA LEU A 1130 4.68 -18.11 -55.02
C LEU A 1130 5.40 -17.28 -53.94
N ALA A 1131 5.63 -16.00 -54.17
CA ALA A 1131 6.26 -15.09 -53.22
C ALA A 1131 5.40 -14.83 -51.97
N LEU A 1132 4.09 -15.04 -52.07
CA LEU A 1132 3.14 -14.88 -50.96
C LEU A 1132 2.95 -16.15 -50.12
N LEU A 1133 3.61 -17.25 -50.48
CA LEU A 1133 3.58 -18.47 -49.68
C LEU A 1133 4.45 -18.30 -48.42
N TYR A 1134 4.02 -18.97 -47.35
CA TYR A 1134 4.78 -19.02 -46.11
C TYR A 1134 6.21 -19.52 -46.36
N GLU A 1135 7.20 -18.89 -45.73
CA GLU A 1135 8.62 -19.12 -45.95
C GLU A 1135 9.04 -20.60 -45.83
N GLY A 1136 8.41 -21.37 -44.93
CA GLY A 1136 8.69 -22.80 -44.75
C GLY A 1136 8.25 -23.69 -45.91
N TRP A 1137 7.49 -23.16 -46.87
CA TRP A 1137 7.17 -23.82 -48.14
C TRP A 1137 8.31 -23.71 -49.16
N THR A 1138 9.30 -22.85 -48.90
CA THR A 1138 10.51 -22.62 -49.69
C THR A 1138 10.28 -22.50 -51.20
N PRO A 1139 9.39 -21.61 -51.67
CA PRO A 1139 8.99 -21.53 -53.08
C PRO A 1139 10.09 -21.02 -54.03
N TRP A 1140 11.21 -20.53 -53.50
CA TRP A 1140 12.35 -19.99 -54.25
C TRP A 1140 13.47 -21.00 -54.51
N VAL A 1141 13.32 -22.27 -54.07
CA VAL A 1141 14.33 -23.33 -54.21
C VAL A 1141 13.89 -24.41 -55.18
#